data_AF-A0A7S8IDQ6-F1
#
_entry.id   AF-A0A7S8IDQ6-F1
#
_cell.length_a   1.000
_cell.length_b   1.000
_cell.length_c   1.000
_cell.angle_alpha   90.00
_cell.angle_beta   90.00
_cell.angle_gamma   90.00
#
_symmetry.space_group_name_H-M   'P 1'
#
loop_
_entity.id
_entity.type
_entity.pdbx_description
1 polymer ?
#
loop_
_entity_poly.entity_id
_entity_poly.type
_entity_poly.pdbx_seq_one_letter_code
_entity_poly.pdbx_strand_id
1 'polypeptide(L)'
;MFKSYINPVERAEADSKLKRLMFEGLALGGTGLGVLALIFEIAADAFSVAAYQTLLAIHGANGYHEIAIASFIVLSIFLFFGIVPAYKAGAYLRPNAGGSGPLVEAIGPPRMRWLSWIGTSLFFLDAVLTIIISSISAADVTMLIFPEFAAYRIVLAEIYAFFIMVILVALGPKRAVPLFLLGGGAFTIFTIFALSIVSAAALGNPEWAFLTNGIVNRLEGAGVVEHVVRAQQDLSALGPTVVFQLFFRSMSSAMLGFSGYEVIPASGKHAAKPKWKVINTALTLAAVFLIGTGVFQLLAAQRWNIPSTEGYSTLLIEYEIVAAQTFGTGLDPEDIVVTDQDRSAATNRVANMSAEMAQSTLERAEDHVADDLEGLSEEELIDEIAYDIAFARALSNASGSTGTGFLTVAGVLLAIILLLAQGGGYVGGAAVAANAARLGRLPSFFNDDRIGIAVIWGIAAVLIPIIREVVIVESYYAFGFVSAFIITSTTVFFVREEVMIERGIEPGSAEARSLKFAGLRGMIASYFMGIVLITQKTDALLLIVVAGAVLTLLQLFIANGGLRREPLKRSMPPVRSGVLRPHYASGVQRAYDEARQRGIANAISEMIEAGELVKFNVEPERLIRLVSYTYAIPPSLFHHHDHDHDHDHVEEPSIDLEEIYQHAYDQRDEVLSTIEHYSHYGIFTFIDKYHKNWVNLDTGRHEATVQQAMLDVLFPKTDHDQIWEEYQTYRWEKIPEAVWQFCRERYRWAKDQWPNLSDRITTIWVLQDFGLVPPDIDIDMMVTVGDDHKDVRTIHIHSHAPDEEDDPETPSSPDVPDNGNDENTPL
;
A
#
# COMPACT_ATOMS: atom_id res chain seq x y z
N MET A 1 -23.08 20.43 -11.79
CA MET A 1 -21.63 20.39 -11.51
C MET A 1 -21.31 20.16 -10.02
N PHE A 2 -22.18 20.59 -9.09
CA PHE A 2 -21.94 20.49 -7.64
C PHE A 2 -22.65 19.33 -6.91
N LYS A 3 -23.19 18.34 -7.63
CA LYS A 3 -23.77 17.15 -7.00
C LYS A 3 -22.63 16.22 -6.57
N SER A 4 -22.67 15.70 -5.34
CA SER A 4 -21.68 14.75 -4.84
C SER A 4 -21.67 13.49 -5.72
N TYR A 5 -20.50 13.05 -6.16
CA TYR A 5 -20.34 11.76 -6.85
C TYR A 5 -20.36 10.56 -5.88
N ILE A 6 -20.27 10.83 -4.58
CA ILE A 6 -20.36 9.82 -3.52
C ILE A 6 -21.84 9.59 -3.20
N ASN A 7 -22.25 8.32 -3.14
CA ASN A 7 -23.60 7.93 -2.75
C ASN A 7 -23.94 8.46 -1.34
N PRO A 8 -25.08 9.16 -1.15
CA PRO A 8 -25.42 9.77 0.14
C PRO A 8 -25.65 8.75 1.26
N VAL A 9 -26.18 7.57 0.95
CA VAL A 9 -26.42 6.49 1.92
C VAL A 9 -25.08 5.90 2.37
N GLU A 10 -24.23 5.54 1.41
CA GLU A 10 -22.88 5.04 1.69
C GLU A 10 -22.06 6.05 2.49
N ARG A 11 -22.17 7.34 2.16
CA ARG A 11 -21.49 8.42 2.89
C ARG A 11 -21.95 8.48 4.35
N ALA A 12 -23.26 8.41 4.60
CA ALA A 12 -23.79 8.48 5.96
C ALA A 12 -23.33 7.27 6.81
N GLU A 13 -23.33 6.08 6.22
CA GLU A 13 -22.83 4.87 6.86
C GLU A 13 -21.32 4.96 7.15
N ALA A 14 -20.54 5.39 6.16
CA ALA A 14 -19.10 5.54 6.30
C ALA A 14 -18.71 6.62 7.33
N ASP A 15 -19.47 7.72 7.41
CA ASP A 15 -19.27 8.77 8.41
C ASP A 15 -19.54 8.26 9.83
N SER A 16 -20.55 7.42 10.01
CA SER A 16 -20.85 6.77 11.30
C SER A 16 -19.73 5.80 11.71
N LYS A 17 -19.32 4.92 10.79
CA LYS A 17 -18.22 3.96 11.01
C LYS A 17 -16.90 4.66 11.34
N LEU A 18 -16.56 5.73 10.63
CA LEU A 18 -15.34 6.50 10.88
C LEU A 18 -15.31 7.10 12.28
N LYS A 19 -16.42 7.70 12.74
CA LYS A 19 -16.49 8.28 14.11
C LYS A 19 -16.23 7.21 15.17
N ARG A 20 -16.83 6.04 14.99
CA ARG A 20 -16.63 4.89 15.87
C ARG A 20 -15.17 4.43 15.86
N LEU A 21 -14.56 4.29 14.67
CA LEU A 21 -13.16 3.90 14.54
C LEU A 21 -12.20 4.92 15.15
N MET A 22 -12.44 6.22 14.96
CA MET A 22 -11.63 7.26 15.60
C MET A 22 -11.73 7.18 17.13
N PHE A 23 -12.93 6.97 17.67
CA PHE A 23 -13.13 6.82 19.12
C PHE A 23 -12.47 5.55 19.67
N GLU A 24 -12.68 4.39 19.02
CA GLU A 24 -12.06 3.12 19.41
C GLU A 24 -10.52 3.20 19.32
N GLY A 25 -9.99 3.85 18.28
CA GLY A 25 -8.56 4.09 18.10
C GLY A 25 -7.96 4.97 19.19
N LEU A 26 -8.69 5.97 19.67
CA LEU A 26 -8.22 6.93 20.68
C LEU A 26 -8.40 6.42 22.12
N ALA A 27 -9.39 5.55 22.37
CA ALA A 27 -9.79 5.14 23.71
C ALA A 27 -9.37 3.73 24.13
N LEU A 28 -9.28 2.76 23.21
CA LEU A 28 -9.23 1.32 23.59
C LEU A 28 -8.13 0.51 22.90
N GLY A 29 -7.54 1.00 21.80
CA GLY A 29 -6.63 0.23 20.97
C GLY A 29 -7.35 -0.89 20.20
N GLY A 30 -7.02 -1.10 18.92
CA GLY A 30 -7.74 -2.06 18.06
C GLY A 30 -7.76 -1.66 16.59
N THR A 31 -8.80 -2.02 15.84
CA THR A 31 -8.95 -1.70 14.40
C THR A 31 -9.00 -0.19 14.11
N GLY A 32 -9.49 0.61 15.06
CA GLY A 32 -9.44 2.08 15.00
C GLY A 32 -8.03 2.68 15.03
N LEU A 33 -7.05 1.91 15.50
CA LEU A 33 -5.63 2.29 15.54
C LEU A 33 -5.07 2.43 14.12
N GLY A 34 -5.58 1.67 13.14
CA GLY A 34 -5.20 1.78 11.73
C GLY A 34 -5.63 3.11 11.06
N VAL A 35 -6.72 3.73 11.54
CA VAL A 35 -7.16 5.06 11.05
C VAL A 35 -6.23 6.15 11.55
N LEU A 36 -5.92 6.14 12.84
CA LEU A 36 -5.02 7.12 13.45
C LEU A 36 -3.57 6.91 13.01
N ALA A 37 -3.15 5.66 12.82
CA ALA A 37 -1.86 5.29 12.26
C ALA A 37 -1.61 5.95 10.91
N LEU A 38 -2.54 5.73 9.97
CA LEU A 38 -2.44 6.31 8.64
C LEU A 38 -2.40 7.84 8.76
N ILE A 39 -3.30 8.46 9.54
CA ILE A 39 -3.31 9.92 9.72
C ILE A 39 -2.00 10.46 10.32
N PHE A 40 -1.40 9.79 11.30
CA PHE A 40 -0.18 10.26 11.96
C PHE A 40 1.11 9.91 11.23
N GLU A 41 1.16 8.79 10.51
CA GLU A 41 2.23 8.47 9.54
C GLU A 41 2.25 9.54 8.44
N ILE A 42 1.06 9.93 7.97
CA ILE A 42 0.90 10.99 6.97
C ILE A 42 1.26 12.35 7.54
N ALA A 43 0.84 12.66 8.77
CA ALA A 43 1.24 13.89 9.45
C ALA A 43 2.76 13.92 9.65
N ALA A 44 3.40 12.77 9.91
CA ALA A 44 4.84 12.65 10.04
C ALA A 44 5.56 12.97 8.73
N ASP A 45 5.14 12.35 7.63
CA ASP A 45 5.74 12.53 6.32
C ASP A 45 5.51 13.96 5.80
N ALA A 46 4.28 14.46 5.92
CA ALA A 46 3.94 15.85 5.63
C ALA A 46 4.75 16.85 6.47
N PHE A 47 4.96 16.57 7.76
CA PHE A 47 5.68 17.49 8.63
C PHE A 47 7.19 17.48 8.41
N SER A 48 7.75 16.30 8.16
CA SER A 48 9.17 16.11 7.84
C SER A 48 9.63 17.09 6.76
N VAL A 49 8.75 17.32 5.78
CA VAL A 49 9.02 18.23 4.67
C VAL A 49 8.50 19.65 4.93
N ALA A 50 7.40 19.83 5.68
CA ALA A 50 6.90 21.15 6.07
C ALA A 50 7.93 21.96 6.89
N ALA A 51 8.71 21.31 7.76
CA ALA A 51 9.79 21.94 8.53
C ALA A 51 10.83 22.63 7.63
N TYR A 52 11.06 22.09 6.43
CA TYR A 52 11.97 22.65 5.42
C TYR A 52 11.25 23.48 4.34
N GLN A 53 9.94 23.32 4.19
CA GLN A 53 9.16 24.00 3.15
C GLN A 53 9.25 25.52 3.25
N THR A 54 9.14 26.07 4.47
CA THR A 54 9.25 27.50 4.74
C THR A 54 10.63 28.04 4.37
N LEU A 55 11.67 27.31 4.78
CA LEU A 55 13.06 27.62 4.46
C LEU A 55 13.30 27.66 2.94
N LEU A 56 12.80 26.65 2.23
CA LEU A 56 13.00 26.50 0.78
C LEU A 56 12.17 27.52 -0.01
N ALA A 57 11.00 27.89 0.48
CA ALA A 57 10.22 29.00 -0.08
C ALA A 57 11.01 30.31 0.03
N ILE A 58 11.55 30.63 1.21
CA ILE A 58 12.36 31.85 1.43
C ILE A 58 13.65 31.79 0.58
N HIS A 59 14.29 30.62 0.50
CA HIS A 59 15.49 30.40 -0.33
C HIS A 59 15.19 30.68 -1.81
N GLY A 60 14.15 30.05 -2.36
CA GLY A 60 13.77 30.21 -3.75
C GLY A 60 13.27 31.62 -4.08
N ALA A 61 12.74 32.33 -3.08
CA ALA A 61 12.39 33.74 -3.16
C ALA A 61 13.60 34.67 -2.98
N ASN A 62 14.82 34.15 -2.81
CA ASN A 62 16.05 34.92 -2.55
C ASN A 62 15.94 35.83 -1.31
N GLY A 63 15.36 35.30 -0.23
CA GLY A 63 15.19 36.02 1.04
C GLY A 63 13.95 36.92 1.11
N TYR A 64 13.18 37.08 0.02
CA TYR A 64 11.97 37.91 0.01
C TYR A 64 10.75 37.16 0.55
N HIS A 65 10.41 37.38 1.83
CA HIS A 65 9.26 36.70 2.48
C HIS A 65 7.93 36.94 1.79
N GLU A 66 7.70 38.14 1.23
CA GLU A 66 6.43 38.46 0.54
C GLU A 66 6.23 37.59 -0.71
N ILE A 67 7.30 37.37 -1.48
CA ILE A 67 7.28 36.48 -2.65
C ILE A 67 7.10 35.03 -2.20
N ALA A 68 7.78 34.62 -1.13
CA ALA A 68 7.65 33.29 -0.54
C ALA A 68 6.19 33.00 -0.14
N ILE A 69 5.56 33.91 0.61
CA ILE A 69 4.15 33.82 1.04
C ILE A 69 3.21 33.77 -0.16
N ALA A 70 3.39 34.64 -1.16
CA ALA A 70 2.54 34.64 -2.34
C ALA A 70 2.63 33.29 -3.10
N SER A 71 3.84 32.76 -3.27
CA SER A 71 4.07 31.48 -3.92
C SER A 71 3.42 30.32 -3.15
N PHE A 72 3.52 30.35 -1.82
CA PHE A 72 2.91 29.35 -0.93
C PHE A 72 1.37 29.40 -0.96
N ILE A 73 0.77 30.59 -1.03
CA ILE A 73 -0.69 30.75 -1.14
C ILE A 73 -1.20 30.11 -2.44
N VAL A 74 -0.55 30.38 -3.57
CA VAL A 74 -0.95 29.81 -4.87
C VAL A 74 -0.81 28.28 -4.85
N LEU A 75 0.28 27.77 -4.30
CA LEU A 75 0.49 26.34 -4.08
C LEU A 75 -0.58 25.70 -3.20
N SER A 76 -0.94 26.36 -2.10
CA SER A 76 -1.99 25.91 -1.18
C SER A 76 -3.35 25.83 -1.88
N ILE A 77 -3.66 26.79 -2.76
CA ILE A 77 -4.88 26.79 -3.58
C ILE A 77 -4.86 25.60 -4.56
N PHE A 78 -3.74 25.37 -5.25
CA PHE A 78 -3.60 24.25 -6.19
C PHE A 78 -3.71 22.90 -5.49
N LEU A 79 -3.11 22.74 -4.32
CA LEU A 79 -3.27 21.56 -3.51
C LEU A 79 -4.75 21.37 -3.13
N PHE A 80 -5.32 22.30 -2.36
CA PHE A 80 -6.62 22.13 -1.71
C PHE A 80 -7.80 22.06 -2.70
N PHE A 81 -7.80 22.90 -3.73
CA PHE A 81 -8.89 22.96 -4.70
C PHE A 81 -8.64 22.13 -5.97
N GLY A 82 -7.40 21.74 -6.23
CA GLY A 82 -7.00 20.95 -7.41
C GLY A 82 -6.68 19.50 -7.08
N ILE A 83 -5.54 19.26 -6.43
CA ILE A 83 -4.99 17.92 -6.20
C ILE A 83 -5.85 17.10 -5.24
N VAL A 84 -6.25 17.67 -4.08
CA VAL A 84 -7.00 16.94 -3.06
C VAL A 84 -8.31 16.35 -3.61
N PRO A 85 -9.16 17.10 -4.34
CA PRO A 85 -10.36 16.54 -4.93
C PRO A 85 -10.11 15.39 -5.92
N ALA A 86 -9.04 15.47 -6.72
CA ALA A 86 -8.69 14.43 -7.69
C ALA A 86 -8.27 13.14 -6.96
N TYR A 87 -7.41 13.25 -5.94
CA TYR A 87 -7.00 12.13 -5.11
C TYR A 87 -8.17 11.49 -4.37
N LYS A 88 -9.10 12.30 -3.84
CA LYS A 88 -10.31 11.79 -3.18
C LYS A 88 -11.24 11.03 -4.12
N ALA A 89 -11.32 11.47 -5.39
CA ALA A 89 -12.07 10.76 -6.42
C ALA A 89 -11.40 9.43 -6.80
N GLY A 90 -10.08 9.41 -6.96
CA GLY A 90 -9.32 8.17 -7.19
C GLY A 90 -9.49 7.16 -6.07
N ALA A 91 -9.36 7.60 -4.82
CA ALA A 91 -9.55 6.76 -3.63
C ALA A 91 -10.99 6.24 -3.48
N TYR A 92 -12.00 7.02 -3.89
CA TYR A 92 -13.39 6.56 -3.92
C TYR A 92 -13.63 5.48 -4.97
N LEU A 93 -13.04 5.62 -6.15
CA LEU A 93 -13.18 4.62 -7.22
C LEU A 93 -12.44 3.32 -6.88
N ARG A 94 -11.16 3.41 -6.49
CA ARG A 94 -10.30 2.26 -6.16
C ARG A 94 -9.36 2.59 -4.99
N PRO A 95 -9.79 2.37 -3.73
CA PRO A 95 -8.97 2.64 -2.55
C PRO A 95 -7.78 1.68 -2.38
N ASN A 96 -7.79 0.52 -3.04
CA ASN A 96 -6.74 -0.51 -2.94
C ASN A 96 -5.65 -0.38 -4.02
N ALA A 97 -5.76 0.59 -4.94
CA ALA A 97 -4.85 0.66 -6.08
C ALA A 97 -3.37 0.79 -5.65
N GLY A 98 -3.07 1.48 -4.55
CA GLY A 98 -1.70 1.50 -4.00
C GLY A 98 -0.72 2.36 -4.80
N GLY A 99 -1.12 3.59 -5.19
CA GLY A 99 -0.25 4.61 -5.80
C GLY A 99 -0.69 5.04 -7.20
N SER A 100 -0.04 6.08 -7.76
CA SER A 100 -0.44 6.70 -9.03
C SER A 100 -0.33 5.76 -10.23
N GLY A 101 0.74 4.95 -10.32
CA GLY A 101 0.96 3.99 -11.40
C GLY A 101 -0.09 2.87 -11.45
N PRO A 102 -0.29 2.09 -10.37
CA PRO A 102 -1.34 1.09 -10.28
C PRO A 102 -2.76 1.64 -10.46
N LEU A 103 -3.03 2.87 -10.01
CA LEU A 103 -4.32 3.52 -10.23
C LEU A 103 -4.66 3.64 -11.72
N VAL A 104 -3.67 3.90 -12.58
CA VAL A 104 -3.87 3.90 -14.05
C VAL A 104 -4.34 2.54 -14.55
N GLU A 105 -3.80 1.44 -14.03
CA GLU A 105 -4.23 0.09 -14.44
C GLU A 105 -5.63 -0.25 -13.94
N ALA A 106 -5.97 0.24 -12.75
CA ALA A 106 -7.24 -0.05 -12.10
C ALA A 106 -8.42 0.76 -12.68
N ILE A 107 -8.20 2.03 -13.06
CA ILE A 107 -9.31 2.91 -13.50
C ILE A 107 -9.07 3.67 -14.81
N GLY A 108 -7.81 3.73 -15.27
CA GLY A 108 -7.40 4.52 -16.43
C GLY A 108 -7.66 3.81 -17.77
N PRO A 109 -7.92 4.55 -18.86
CA PRO A 109 -8.25 3.97 -20.16
C PRO A 109 -7.05 3.20 -20.76
N PRO A 110 -7.29 2.21 -21.65
CA PRO A 110 -6.20 1.37 -22.18
C PRO A 110 -5.04 2.15 -22.83
N ARG A 111 -5.36 3.29 -23.47
CA ARG A 111 -4.37 4.18 -24.11
C ARG A 111 -3.43 4.86 -23.11
N MET A 112 -3.77 4.93 -21.83
CA MET A 112 -2.96 5.55 -20.78
C MET A 112 -2.12 4.55 -20.00
N ARG A 113 -2.26 3.22 -20.21
CA ARG A 113 -1.53 2.21 -19.44
C ARG A 113 -0.02 2.38 -19.44
N TRP A 114 0.56 2.95 -20.49
CA TRP A 114 2.00 3.26 -20.52
C TRP A 114 2.43 4.21 -19.39
N LEU A 115 1.56 5.12 -18.94
CA LEU A 115 1.81 5.99 -17.78
C LEU A 115 1.93 5.21 -16.47
N SER A 116 1.33 4.03 -16.37
CA SER A 116 1.48 3.17 -15.19
C SER A 116 2.94 2.78 -14.96
N TRP A 117 3.67 2.45 -16.03
CA TRP A 117 5.07 2.02 -15.97
C TRP A 117 5.98 3.14 -15.47
N ILE A 118 5.72 4.35 -15.98
CA ILE A 118 6.45 5.56 -15.58
C ILE A 118 6.10 5.92 -14.13
N GLY A 119 4.82 5.93 -13.77
CA GLY A 119 4.36 6.22 -12.40
C GLY A 119 4.96 5.26 -11.38
N THR A 120 4.96 3.95 -11.64
CA THR A 120 5.61 2.96 -10.77
C THR A 120 7.12 3.21 -10.63
N SER A 121 7.81 3.57 -11.72
CA SER A 121 9.25 3.85 -11.70
C SER A 121 9.58 5.11 -10.90
N LEU A 122 8.84 6.20 -11.15
CA LEU A 122 9.06 7.48 -10.49
C LEU A 122 8.71 7.41 -9.01
N PHE A 123 7.68 6.67 -8.62
CA PHE A 123 7.37 6.44 -7.22
C PHE A 123 8.46 5.62 -6.50
N PHE A 124 9.03 4.61 -7.16
CA PHE A 124 10.14 3.86 -6.57
C PHE A 124 11.37 4.75 -6.36
N LEU A 125 11.66 5.65 -7.30
CA LEU A 125 12.71 6.66 -7.14
C LEU A 125 12.38 7.63 -5.99
N ASP A 126 11.13 8.11 -5.92
CA ASP A 126 10.61 8.98 -4.86
C ASP A 126 10.83 8.36 -3.48
N ALA A 127 10.45 7.08 -3.29
CA ALA A 127 10.64 6.34 -2.06
C ALA A 127 12.11 6.26 -1.61
N VAL A 128 13.04 6.04 -2.54
CA VAL A 128 14.48 6.05 -2.24
C VAL A 128 14.94 7.45 -1.82
N LEU A 129 14.51 8.49 -2.53
CA LEU A 129 14.86 9.87 -2.22
C LEU A 129 14.29 10.33 -0.87
N THR A 130 13.08 9.91 -0.50
CA THR A 130 12.48 10.16 0.82
C THR A 130 13.38 9.63 1.92
N ILE A 131 13.87 8.38 1.82
CA ILE A 131 14.74 7.80 2.84
C ILE A 131 16.03 8.60 2.98
N ILE A 132 16.63 9.03 1.86
CA ILE A 132 17.87 9.82 1.85
C ILE A 132 17.63 11.17 2.54
N ILE A 133 16.63 11.93 2.10
CA ILE A 133 16.30 13.26 2.65
C ILE A 133 15.99 13.14 4.14
N SER A 134 15.08 12.24 4.51
CA SER A 134 14.68 12.05 5.91
C SER A 134 15.85 11.61 6.80
N SER A 135 16.79 10.81 6.30
CA SER A 135 17.96 10.35 7.07
C SER A 135 18.98 11.48 7.28
N ILE A 136 19.28 12.24 6.23
CA ILE A 136 20.20 13.38 6.31
C ILE A 136 19.60 14.46 7.21
N SER A 137 18.33 14.81 7.00
CA SER A 137 17.63 15.80 7.84
C SER A 137 17.56 15.35 9.31
N ALA A 138 17.35 14.07 9.60
CA ALA A 138 17.35 13.57 10.98
C ALA A 138 18.75 13.66 11.61
N ALA A 139 19.80 13.39 10.84
CA ALA A 139 21.18 13.59 11.27
C ALA A 139 21.44 15.07 11.57
N ASP A 140 21.00 15.98 10.70
CA ASP A 140 21.12 17.44 10.85
C ASP A 140 20.51 17.91 12.16
N VAL A 141 19.27 17.52 12.44
CA VAL A 141 18.59 17.86 13.70
C VAL A 141 19.30 17.27 14.92
N THR A 142 19.85 16.05 14.81
CA THR A 142 20.58 15.42 15.92
C THR A 142 21.85 16.20 16.27
N MET A 143 22.55 16.71 15.26
CA MET A 143 23.77 17.52 15.45
C MET A 143 23.48 18.86 16.15
N LEU A 144 22.23 19.33 16.14
CA LEU A 144 21.84 20.53 16.91
C LEU A 144 21.85 20.29 18.41
N ILE A 145 21.51 19.08 18.83
CA ILE A 145 21.52 18.65 20.23
C ILE A 145 22.92 18.19 20.62
N PHE A 146 23.61 17.51 19.69
CA PHE A 146 24.93 16.92 19.90
C PHE A 146 25.90 17.33 18.77
N PRO A 147 26.47 18.55 18.83
CA PRO A 147 27.35 19.09 17.78
C PRO A 147 28.59 18.26 17.51
N GLU A 148 29.03 17.47 18.50
CA GLU A 148 30.18 16.55 18.40
C GLU A 148 30.03 15.50 17.28
N PHE A 149 28.80 15.23 16.82
CA PHE A 149 28.53 14.29 15.74
C PHE A 149 28.65 14.88 14.33
N ALA A 150 29.00 16.17 14.18
CA ALA A 150 29.19 16.82 12.88
C ALA A 150 30.11 16.03 11.93
N ALA A 151 31.24 15.52 12.45
CA ALA A 151 32.20 14.72 11.67
C ALA A 151 31.65 13.36 11.19
N TYR A 152 30.54 12.90 11.79
CA TYR A 152 29.92 11.61 11.52
C TYR A 152 28.54 11.73 10.86
N ARG A 153 28.17 12.93 10.36
CA ARG A 153 26.86 13.24 9.73
C ARG A 153 26.36 12.13 8.80
N ILE A 154 27.18 11.73 7.83
CA ILE A 154 26.82 10.73 6.81
C ILE A 154 26.63 9.34 7.42
N VAL A 155 27.52 8.95 8.34
CA VAL A 155 27.44 7.66 9.03
C VAL A 155 26.18 7.60 9.90
N LEU A 156 25.84 8.71 10.56
CA LEU A 156 24.63 8.82 11.36
C LEU A 156 23.37 8.66 10.48
N ALA A 157 23.34 9.30 9.31
CA ALA A 157 22.25 9.14 8.35
C ALA A 157 22.10 7.68 7.88
N GLU A 158 23.20 6.97 7.58
CA GLU A 158 23.15 5.55 7.23
C GLU A 158 22.64 4.67 8.37
N ILE A 159 23.08 4.94 9.61
CA ILE A 159 22.62 4.23 10.81
C ILE A 159 21.10 4.41 10.99
N TYR A 160 20.60 5.63 10.77
CA TYR A 160 19.18 5.93 10.84
C TYR A 160 18.37 5.19 9.77
N ALA A 161 18.81 5.23 8.51
CA ALA A 161 18.18 4.48 7.43
C ALA A 161 18.14 2.97 7.75
N PHE A 162 19.25 2.42 8.26
CA PHE A 162 19.36 1.02 8.65
C PHE A 162 18.46 0.67 9.84
N PHE A 163 18.40 1.51 10.86
CA PHE A 163 17.61 1.28 12.06
C PHE A 163 16.11 1.13 11.75
N ILE A 164 15.55 2.04 10.96
CA ILE A 164 14.13 1.97 10.56
C ILE A 164 13.88 0.73 9.70
N MET A 165 14.78 0.41 8.77
CA MET A 165 14.68 -0.82 7.96
C MET A 165 14.62 -2.07 8.85
N VAL A 166 15.52 -2.21 9.82
CA VAL A 166 15.56 -3.37 10.73
C VAL A 166 14.26 -3.49 11.52
N ILE A 167 13.74 -2.38 12.05
CA ILE A 167 12.46 -2.37 12.78
C ILE A 167 11.33 -2.87 11.88
N LEU A 168 11.23 -2.35 10.65
CA LEU A 168 10.17 -2.72 9.72
C LEU A 168 10.28 -4.17 9.25
N VAL A 169 11.48 -4.68 9.01
CA VAL A 169 11.70 -6.09 8.61
C VAL A 169 11.44 -7.04 9.79
N ALA A 170 11.87 -6.69 11.00
CA ALA A 170 11.74 -7.54 12.18
C ALA A 170 10.30 -7.59 12.72
N LEU A 171 9.63 -6.44 12.84
CA LEU A 171 8.25 -6.36 13.33
C LEU A 171 7.22 -6.64 12.23
N GLY A 172 7.56 -6.34 10.97
CA GLY A 172 6.62 -6.25 9.86
C GLY A 172 5.87 -4.92 9.84
N PRO A 173 5.46 -4.42 8.65
CA PRO A 173 4.79 -3.11 8.51
C PRO A 173 3.57 -2.95 9.43
N LYS A 174 2.70 -3.96 9.49
CA LYS A 174 1.47 -3.92 10.30
C LYS A 174 1.73 -3.77 11.81
N ARG A 175 2.82 -4.33 12.35
CA ARG A 175 3.11 -4.30 13.80
C ARG A 175 3.97 -3.10 14.20
N ALA A 176 4.64 -2.45 13.26
CA ALA A 176 5.37 -1.22 13.51
C ALA A 176 4.42 0.00 13.61
N VAL A 177 3.20 -0.10 13.08
CA VAL A 177 2.16 0.93 13.09
C VAL A 177 1.97 1.67 14.44
N PRO A 178 1.85 1.01 15.60
CA PRO A 178 1.69 1.71 16.88
C PRO A 178 2.87 2.64 17.24
N LEU A 179 4.09 2.30 16.80
CA LEU A 179 5.29 3.13 17.00
C LEU A 179 5.17 4.43 16.19
N PHE A 180 4.75 4.33 14.93
CA PHE A 180 4.47 5.50 14.07
C PHE A 180 3.36 6.38 14.67
N LEU A 181 2.36 5.76 15.28
CA LEU A 181 1.20 6.43 15.86
C LEU A 181 1.57 7.23 17.13
N LEU A 182 2.37 6.65 18.03
CA LEU A 182 2.84 7.33 19.22
C LEU A 182 3.76 8.51 18.88
N GLY A 183 4.72 8.31 17.98
CA GLY A 183 5.64 9.37 17.58
C GLY A 183 4.96 10.47 16.76
N GLY A 184 4.23 10.11 15.71
CA GLY A 184 3.52 11.06 14.85
C GLY A 184 2.41 11.81 15.57
N GLY A 185 1.68 11.13 16.47
CA GLY A 185 0.64 11.76 17.29
C GLY A 185 1.20 12.75 18.31
N ALA A 186 2.21 12.36 19.07
CA ALA A 186 2.87 13.24 20.04
C ALA A 186 3.45 14.49 19.35
N PHE A 187 4.13 14.27 18.21
CA PHE A 187 4.70 15.34 17.40
C PHE A 187 3.63 16.32 16.89
N THR A 188 2.55 15.80 16.30
CA THR A 188 1.47 16.62 15.74
C THR A 188 0.84 17.52 16.81
N ILE A 189 0.57 16.95 17.99
CA ILE A 189 0.01 17.71 19.12
C ILE A 189 0.98 18.79 19.59
N PHE A 190 2.26 18.43 19.75
CA PHE A 190 3.31 19.37 20.14
C PHE A 190 3.41 20.54 19.16
N THR A 191 3.46 20.25 17.86
CA THR A 191 3.58 21.25 16.80
C THR A 191 2.38 22.19 16.75
N ILE A 192 1.15 21.69 16.88
CA ILE A 192 -0.04 22.56 16.92
C ILE A 192 0.07 23.56 18.06
N PHE A 193 0.47 23.08 19.25
CA PHE A 193 0.65 23.93 20.41
C PHE A 193 1.80 24.93 20.23
N ALA A 194 2.98 24.45 19.81
CA ALA A 194 4.18 25.25 19.62
C ALA A 194 3.98 26.32 18.54
N LEU A 195 3.42 25.98 17.38
CA LEU A 195 3.15 26.95 16.31
C LEU A 195 2.06 27.96 16.69
N SER A 196 1.07 27.56 17.51
CA SER A 196 0.08 28.52 18.03
C SER A 196 0.75 29.58 18.91
N ILE A 197 1.72 29.17 19.74
CA ILE A 197 2.51 30.10 20.57
C ILE A 197 3.39 30.99 19.70
N VAL A 198 4.17 30.39 18.78
CA VAL A 198 5.03 31.11 17.82
C VAL A 198 4.21 32.17 17.07
N SER A 199 3.04 31.80 16.54
CA SER A 199 2.19 32.71 15.78
C SER A 199 1.63 33.85 16.63
N ALA A 200 1.16 33.54 17.84
CA ALA A 200 0.66 34.55 18.77
C ALA A 200 1.78 35.52 19.20
N ALA A 201 2.97 34.98 19.46
CA ALA A 201 4.16 35.75 19.81
C ALA A 201 4.63 36.64 18.65
N ALA A 202 4.70 36.12 17.43
CA ALA A 202 5.13 36.87 16.26
C ALA A 202 4.17 38.02 15.90
N LEU A 203 2.87 37.85 16.18
CA LEU A 203 1.88 38.90 16.00
C LEU A 203 1.88 39.93 17.16
N GLY A 204 2.11 39.47 18.39
CA GLY A 204 2.10 40.30 19.58
C GLY A 204 3.38 41.11 19.78
N ASN A 205 4.53 40.53 19.41
CA ASN A 205 5.87 41.04 19.72
C ASN A 205 6.77 41.01 18.46
N PRO A 206 6.49 41.84 17.44
CA PRO A 206 7.33 41.93 16.24
C PRO A 206 8.76 42.40 16.54
N GLU A 207 8.97 43.12 17.64
CA GLU A 207 10.27 43.62 18.09
C GLU A 207 11.29 42.53 18.40
N TRP A 208 10.87 41.28 18.66
CA TRP A 208 11.78 40.15 18.91
C TRP A 208 12.64 39.76 17.68
N ALA A 209 12.40 40.37 16.52
CA ALA A 209 13.19 40.19 15.30
C ALA A 209 14.70 40.40 15.51
N PHE A 210 15.13 41.19 16.50
CA PHE A 210 16.55 41.42 16.78
C PHE A 210 17.30 40.13 17.17
N LEU A 211 16.60 39.16 17.78
CA LEU A 211 17.19 37.87 18.19
C LEU A 211 17.64 37.03 16.99
N THR A 212 16.94 37.17 15.86
CA THR A 212 17.20 36.40 14.65
C THR A 212 18.64 36.52 14.19
N ASN A 213 19.18 37.74 14.12
CA ASN A 213 20.54 37.96 13.63
C ASN A 213 21.57 37.28 14.53
N GLY A 214 21.46 37.46 15.86
CA GLY A 214 22.39 36.82 16.79
C GLY A 214 22.28 35.29 16.81
N ILE A 215 21.08 34.73 16.62
CA ILE A 215 20.89 33.27 16.49
C ILE A 215 21.57 32.76 15.23
N VAL A 216 21.36 33.41 14.08
CA VAL A 216 21.92 33.00 12.79
C VAL A 216 23.45 33.11 12.81
N ASN A 217 24.01 34.23 13.26
CA ASN A 217 25.47 34.40 13.36
C ASN A 217 26.11 33.34 14.26
N ARG A 218 25.46 32.99 15.39
CA ARG A 218 25.90 31.90 16.27
C ARG A 218 25.95 30.56 15.54
N LEU A 219 24.96 30.27 14.70
CA LEU A 219 24.87 29.02 13.95
C LEU A 219 25.90 28.96 12.80
N GLU A 220 26.11 30.06 12.08
CA GLU A 220 27.16 30.20 11.06
C GLU A 220 28.55 30.04 11.69
N GLY A 221 28.80 30.74 12.80
CA GLY A 221 30.07 30.66 13.54
C GLY A 221 30.33 29.27 14.12
N ALA A 222 29.30 28.48 14.43
CA ALA A 222 29.43 27.10 14.87
C ALA A 222 29.65 26.10 13.71
N GLY A 223 29.60 26.56 12.45
CA GLY A 223 29.65 25.70 11.27
C GLY A 223 28.40 24.82 11.11
N VAL A 224 27.29 25.18 11.77
CA VAL A 224 26.02 24.46 11.68
C VAL A 224 25.24 24.91 10.45
N VAL A 225 25.36 26.20 10.11
CA VAL A 225 24.78 26.78 8.89
C VAL A 225 25.90 27.10 7.92
N GLU A 226 25.83 26.55 6.71
CA GLU A 226 26.88 26.74 5.69
C GLU A 226 26.61 27.94 4.76
N HIS A 227 25.33 28.25 4.53
CA HIS A 227 24.89 29.32 3.63
C HIS A 227 23.60 30.00 4.12
N VAL A 228 23.56 31.33 4.07
CA VAL A 228 22.40 32.15 4.50
C VAL A 228 21.97 33.08 3.38
N VAL A 229 20.68 33.01 3.02
CA VAL A 229 20.10 33.84 1.97
C VAL A 229 19.22 34.93 2.58
N ARG A 230 19.60 36.19 2.32
CA ARG A 230 18.90 37.41 2.75
C ARG A 230 18.46 38.24 1.54
N ALA A 231 17.38 39.00 1.69
CA ALA A 231 16.98 39.96 0.67
C ALA A 231 18.04 41.07 0.55
N GLN A 232 18.62 41.24 -0.64
CA GLN A 232 19.73 42.19 -0.87
C GLN A 232 19.24 43.64 -1.08
N GLN A 233 17.99 43.85 -1.48
CA GLN A 233 17.39 45.16 -1.76
C GLN A 233 15.90 45.17 -1.41
N ASP A 234 15.28 46.33 -1.26
CA ASP A 234 13.83 46.42 -1.08
C ASP A 234 13.06 45.82 -2.27
N LEU A 235 11.92 45.17 -2.00
CA LEU A 235 11.09 44.56 -3.05
C LEU A 235 10.65 45.58 -4.11
N SER A 236 10.46 46.84 -3.72
CA SER A 236 10.08 47.96 -4.60
C SER A 236 11.17 48.32 -5.62
N ALA A 237 12.43 47.92 -5.37
CA ALA A 237 13.55 48.09 -6.29
C ALA A 237 13.61 47.00 -7.37
N LEU A 238 12.90 45.87 -7.19
CA LEU A 238 12.88 44.78 -8.16
C LEU A 238 11.93 45.07 -9.33
N GLY A 239 12.43 44.85 -10.55
CA GLY A 239 11.58 44.85 -11.74
C GLY A 239 10.56 43.70 -11.75
N PRO A 240 9.37 43.86 -12.36
CA PRO A 240 8.32 42.83 -12.36
C PRO A 240 8.80 41.46 -12.87
N THR A 241 9.70 41.43 -13.86
CA THR A 241 10.27 40.18 -14.40
C THR A 241 11.05 39.40 -13.34
N VAL A 242 11.86 40.09 -12.52
CA VAL A 242 12.63 39.45 -11.44
C VAL A 242 11.69 38.93 -10.37
N VAL A 243 10.65 39.69 -10.02
CA VAL A 243 9.62 39.24 -9.07
C VAL A 243 8.93 37.96 -9.57
N PHE A 244 8.55 37.88 -10.85
CA PHE A 244 7.97 36.65 -11.40
C PHE A 244 8.95 35.48 -11.42
N GLN A 245 10.23 35.72 -11.73
CA GLN A 245 11.25 34.68 -11.70
C GLN A 245 11.45 34.12 -10.28
N LEU A 246 11.61 34.99 -9.29
CA LEU A 246 11.72 34.61 -7.88
C LEU A 246 10.44 33.93 -7.38
N PHE A 247 9.26 34.39 -7.82
CA PHE A 247 8.00 33.75 -7.50
C PHE A 247 7.95 32.30 -8.00
N PHE A 248 8.31 32.04 -9.25
CA PHE A 248 8.31 30.68 -9.80
C PHE A 248 9.40 29.80 -9.18
N ARG A 249 10.58 30.36 -8.90
CA ARG A 249 11.67 29.64 -8.21
C ARG A 249 11.27 29.27 -6.78
N SER A 250 10.72 30.21 -6.02
CA SER A 250 10.12 29.98 -4.70
C SER A 250 9.04 28.91 -4.76
N MET A 251 8.14 29.02 -5.74
CA MET A 251 7.08 28.03 -5.94
C MET A 251 7.66 26.64 -6.20
N SER A 252 8.65 26.49 -7.08
CA SER A 252 9.27 25.20 -7.38
C SER A 252 9.91 24.54 -6.16
N SER A 253 10.47 25.33 -5.25
CA SER A 253 11.16 24.85 -4.05
C SER A 253 10.15 24.48 -2.95
N ALA A 254 9.16 25.36 -2.73
CA ALA A 254 8.07 25.15 -1.78
C ALA A 254 7.14 23.97 -2.14
N MET A 255 7.14 23.50 -3.39
CA MET A 255 6.37 22.31 -3.80
C MET A 255 6.72 21.07 -2.99
N LEU A 256 7.96 20.94 -2.54
CA LEU A 256 8.41 19.77 -1.79
C LEU A 256 7.54 19.44 -0.58
N GLY A 257 7.04 20.46 0.12
CA GLY A 257 6.20 20.25 1.30
C GLY A 257 4.90 19.49 1.01
N PHE A 258 4.57 19.23 -0.25
CA PHE A 258 3.42 18.44 -0.67
C PHE A 258 3.75 17.00 -1.09
N SER A 259 5.00 16.59 -0.99
CA SER A 259 5.48 15.28 -1.45
C SER A 259 4.83 14.08 -0.73
N GLY A 260 4.63 14.16 0.59
CA GLY A 260 3.99 13.10 1.39
C GLY A 260 2.52 12.81 1.01
N TYR A 261 1.94 13.56 0.06
CA TYR A 261 0.54 13.39 -0.36
C TYR A 261 0.31 12.14 -1.23
N GLU A 262 1.31 11.69 -1.98
CA GLU A 262 1.19 10.47 -2.80
C GLU A 262 1.28 9.19 -1.97
N VAL A 263 1.96 9.24 -0.82
CA VAL A 263 2.05 8.11 0.10
C VAL A 263 0.66 7.76 0.67
N ILE A 264 -0.24 8.74 0.79
CA ILE A 264 -1.57 8.58 1.39
C ILE A 264 -2.41 7.50 0.67
N PRO A 265 -2.63 7.54 -0.67
CA PRO A 265 -3.31 6.44 -1.35
C PRO A 265 -2.43 5.20 -1.52
N ALA A 266 -1.10 5.33 -1.55
CA ALA A 266 -0.20 4.19 -1.69
C ALA A 266 -0.28 3.24 -0.47
N SER A 267 -0.26 3.81 0.73
CA SER A 267 -0.44 3.07 2.00
C SER A 267 -1.91 2.70 2.28
N GLY A 268 -2.86 3.13 1.43
CA GLY A 268 -4.29 2.88 1.55
C GLY A 268 -4.69 1.40 1.61
N LYS A 269 -3.84 0.49 1.12
CA LYS A 269 -4.01 -0.97 1.24
C LYS A 269 -4.20 -1.40 2.71
N HIS A 270 -3.50 -0.75 3.64
CA HIS A 270 -3.53 -1.04 5.08
C HIS A 270 -4.56 -0.20 5.85
N ALA A 271 -5.34 0.64 5.17
CA ALA A 271 -6.35 1.47 5.81
C ALA A 271 -7.51 0.63 6.37
N ALA A 272 -8.07 1.05 7.50
CA ALA A 272 -9.27 0.45 8.07
C ALA A 272 -10.49 0.66 7.16
N LYS A 273 -11.45 -0.27 7.19
CA LYS A 273 -12.69 -0.15 6.43
C LYS A 273 -13.66 0.83 7.12
N PRO A 274 -14.35 1.73 6.38
CA PRO A 274 -14.34 1.90 4.93
C PRO A 274 -13.12 2.70 4.42
N LYS A 275 -12.28 2.05 3.59
CA LYS A 275 -10.94 2.53 3.21
C LYS A 275 -10.96 3.89 2.52
N TRP A 276 -11.83 4.07 1.52
CA TRP A 276 -11.93 5.33 0.78
C TRP A 276 -12.23 6.51 1.70
N LYS A 277 -13.03 6.30 2.76
CA LYS A 277 -13.43 7.36 3.68
C LYS A 277 -12.29 7.74 4.61
N VAL A 278 -11.55 6.74 5.09
CA VAL A 278 -10.33 6.93 5.90
C VAL A 278 -9.29 7.70 5.09
N ILE A 279 -8.99 7.25 3.87
CA ILE A 279 -8.07 7.94 2.93
C ILE A 279 -8.55 9.36 2.65
N ASN A 280 -9.83 9.57 2.34
CA ASN A 280 -10.39 10.89 2.05
C ASN A 280 -10.28 11.86 3.23
N THR A 281 -10.43 11.35 4.45
CA THR A 281 -10.30 12.14 5.67
C THR A 281 -8.84 12.48 5.91
N ALA A 282 -7.94 11.49 5.78
CA ALA A 282 -6.50 11.68 5.92
C ALA A 282 -5.96 12.72 4.92
N LEU A 283 -6.32 12.62 3.64
CA LEU A 283 -5.99 13.63 2.62
C LEU A 283 -6.45 15.02 3.09
N THR A 284 -7.73 15.18 3.44
CA THR A 284 -8.27 16.49 3.81
C THR A 284 -7.57 17.08 5.04
N LEU A 285 -7.32 16.27 6.07
CA LEU A 285 -6.61 16.70 7.28
C LEU A 285 -5.16 17.09 6.98
N ALA A 286 -4.46 16.28 6.20
CA ALA A 286 -3.08 16.55 5.79
C ALA A 286 -2.97 17.88 5.05
N ALA A 287 -3.87 18.18 4.10
CA ALA A 287 -3.85 19.46 3.39
C ALA A 287 -4.15 20.65 4.31
N VAL A 288 -5.17 20.57 5.18
CA VAL A 288 -5.47 21.65 6.12
C VAL A 288 -4.28 21.89 7.06
N PHE A 289 -3.65 20.82 7.51
CA PHE A 289 -2.51 20.87 8.41
C PHE A 289 -1.26 21.45 7.74
N LEU A 290 -0.88 20.96 6.55
CA LEU A 290 0.25 21.48 5.77
C LEU A 290 0.09 22.96 5.43
N ILE A 291 -1.08 23.35 4.94
CA ILE A 291 -1.38 24.75 4.61
C ILE A 291 -1.33 25.60 5.88
N GLY A 292 -1.96 25.14 6.96
CA GLY A 292 -2.00 25.89 8.23
C GLY A 292 -0.61 26.09 8.82
N THR A 293 0.18 25.02 8.95
CA THR A 293 1.53 25.08 9.50
C THR A 293 2.46 25.97 8.66
N GLY A 294 2.46 25.83 7.34
CA GLY A 294 3.28 26.67 6.46
C GLY A 294 2.87 28.15 6.46
N VAL A 295 1.56 28.46 6.55
CA VAL A 295 1.11 29.86 6.71
C VAL A 295 1.63 30.45 8.03
N PHE A 296 1.50 29.72 9.13
CA PHE A 296 1.91 30.20 10.46
C PHE A 296 3.42 30.40 10.56
N GLN A 297 4.21 29.47 10.01
CA GLN A 297 5.66 29.58 9.95
C GLN A 297 6.10 30.75 9.06
N LEU A 298 5.61 30.84 7.81
CA LEU A 298 5.98 31.95 6.92
C LEU A 298 5.61 33.32 7.48
N LEU A 299 4.47 33.41 8.20
CA LEU A 299 4.07 34.63 8.89
C LEU A 299 5.05 34.99 10.01
N ALA A 300 5.43 34.02 10.85
CA ALA A 300 6.40 34.23 11.92
C ALA A 300 7.78 34.61 11.38
N ALA A 301 8.25 33.89 10.36
CA ALA A 301 9.50 34.18 9.65
C ALA A 301 9.51 35.58 9.04
N GLN A 302 8.40 36.03 8.44
CA GLN A 302 8.28 37.41 7.92
C GLN A 302 8.34 38.44 9.06
N ARG A 303 7.64 38.19 10.18
CA ARG A 303 7.55 39.13 11.29
C ARG A 303 8.87 39.29 12.04
N TRP A 304 9.61 38.20 12.19
CA TRP A 304 10.92 38.19 12.85
C TRP A 304 12.10 38.28 11.88
N ASN A 305 11.83 38.52 10.59
CA ASN A 305 12.82 38.64 9.52
C ASN A 305 13.83 37.47 9.47
N ILE A 306 13.32 36.24 9.63
CA ILE A 306 14.15 35.03 9.65
C ILE A 306 14.64 34.72 8.23
N PRO A 307 15.97 34.68 7.98
CA PRO A 307 16.49 34.36 6.66
C PRO A 307 16.35 32.88 6.33
N SER A 308 16.64 32.50 5.08
CA SER A 308 16.79 31.09 4.75
C SER A 308 18.20 30.63 5.10
N THR A 309 18.31 29.51 5.82
CA THR A 309 19.57 28.99 6.36
C THR A 309 19.76 27.54 5.89
N GLU A 310 20.86 27.22 5.21
CA GLU A 310 21.17 25.84 4.83
C GLU A 310 21.70 25.06 6.05
N GLY A 311 21.04 23.96 6.41
CA GLY A 311 21.43 23.11 7.55
C GLY A 311 20.67 23.36 8.86
N TYR A 312 19.90 24.45 8.98
CA TYR A 312 19.07 24.74 10.15
C TYR A 312 17.67 25.18 9.74
N SER A 313 16.61 24.51 10.24
CA SER A 313 15.24 24.83 9.82
C SER A 313 14.76 26.18 10.38
N THR A 314 14.02 26.95 9.58
CA THR A 314 13.37 28.20 10.01
C THR A 314 12.51 28.00 11.26
N LEU A 315 11.82 26.86 11.36
CA LEU A 315 11.00 26.48 12.51
C LEU A 315 11.80 26.40 13.82
N LEU A 316 13.04 25.92 13.78
CA LEU A 316 13.86 25.83 14.99
C LEU A 316 14.33 27.22 15.46
N ILE A 317 14.57 28.15 14.53
CA ILE A 317 14.87 29.56 14.87
C ILE A 317 13.66 30.18 15.57
N GLU A 318 12.45 29.95 15.05
CA GLU A 318 11.20 30.38 15.70
C GLU A 318 11.06 29.81 17.12
N TYR A 319 11.41 28.54 17.31
CA TYR A 319 11.39 27.89 18.62
C TYR A 319 12.45 28.44 19.58
N GLU A 320 13.64 28.80 19.10
CA GLU A 320 14.68 29.44 19.93
C GLU A 320 14.23 30.82 20.44
N ILE A 321 13.60 31.61 19.58
CA ILE A 321 13.04 32.92 19.97
C ILE A 321 12.00 32.74 21.08
N VAL A 322 11.05 31.82 20.90
CA VAL A 322 10.00 31.55 21.90
C VAL A 322 10.58 30.93 23.17
N ALA A 323 11.60 30.07 23.07
CA ALA A 323 12.27 29.47 24.22
C ALA A 323 12.93 30.52 25.12
N ALA A 324 13.60 31.52 24.52
CA ALA A 324 14.23 32.61 25.25
C ALA A 324 13.21 33.61 25.81
N GLN A 325 12.23 34.02 24.99
CA GLN A 325 11.34 35.13 25.32
C GLN A 325 10.10 34.72 26.13
N THR A 326 9.48 33.58 25.79
CA THR A 326 8.20 33.16 26.39
C THR A 326 8.39 32.17 27.53
N PHE A 327 9.30 31.20 27.36
CA PHE A 327 9.58 30.17 28.36
C PHE A 327 10.78 30.48 29.25
N GLY A 328 11.58 31.48 28.86
CA GLY A 328 12.75 31.96 29.55
C GLY A 328 12.48 33.20 30.41
N THR A 329 13.53 33.94 30.72
CA THR A 329 13.45 35.20 31.47
C THR A 329 13.22 36.42 30.57
N GLY A 330 13.18 36.24 29.26
CA GLY A 330 13.24 37.33 28.30
C GLY A 330 14.67 37.81 28.05
N LEU A 331 14.89 38.40 26.88
CA LEU A 331 16.13 39.07 26.53
C LEU A 331 15.79 40.37 25.80
N ASP A 332 16.34 41.49 26.26
CA ASP A 332 16.30 42.76 25.54
C ASP A 332 17.67 43.06 24.91
N PRO A 333 17.76 43.90 23.87
CA PRO A 333 19.04 44.26 23.25
C PRO A 333 20.07 44.82 24.25
N GLU A 334 19.60 45.48 25.31
CA GLU A 334 20.43 46.09 26.36
C GLU A 334 21.09 45.04 27.29
N ASP A 335 20.56 43.82 27.33
CA ASP A 335 21.10 42.73 28.16
C ASP A 335 22.36 42.08 27.52
N ILE A 336 22.62 42.34 26.24
CA ILE A 336 23.77 41.81 25.50
C ILE A 336 24.99 42.69 25.78
N VAL A 337 25.56 42.52 26.98
CA VAL A 337 26.76 43.24 27.40
C VAL A 337 28.00 42.39 27.16
N VAL A 338 28.86 42.86 26.25
CA VAL A 338 30.18 42.26 25.99
C VAL A 338 31.07 42.43 27.22
N THR A 339 31.59 41.32 27.75
CA THR A 339 32.50 41.33 28.90
C THR A 339 33.96 41.14 28.45
N ASP A 340 34.91 41.49 29.32
CA ASP A 340 36.34 41.24 29.07
C ASP A 340 36.65 39.74 28.85
N GLN A 341 35.83 38.86 29.43
CA GLN A 341 35.92 37.42 29.21
C GLN A 341 35.48 37.03 27.81
N ASP A 342 34.43 37.64 27.27
CA ASP A 342 33.95 37.42 25.90
C ASP A 342 34.99 37.92 24.88
N ARG A 343 35.58 39.12 25.11
CA ARG A 343 36.70 39.64 24.30
C ARG A 343 37.92 38.71 24.34
N SER A 344 38.29 38.23 25.53
CA SER A 344 39.42 37.29 25.66
C SER A 344 39.16 35.96 24.94
N ALA A 345 37.92 35.45 24.99
CA ALA A 345 37.51 34.25 24.27
C ALA A 345 37.54 34.48 22.74
N ALA A 346 37.09 35.64 22.27
CA ALA A 346 37.17 36.05 20.87
C ALA A 346 38.63 36.13 20.39
N THR A 347 39.52 36.79 21.14
CA THR A 347 40.96 36.86 20.82
C THR A 347 41.58 35.47 20.73
N ASN A 348 41.26 34.58 21.67
CA ASN A 348 41.73 33.19 21.63
C ASN A 348 41.17 32.42 20.43
N ARG A 349 39.93 32.70 20.02
CA ARG A 349 39.31 32.08 18.85
C ARG A 349 39.99 32.54 17.56
N VAL A 350 40.20 33.84 17.39
CA VAL A 350 40.93 34.43 16.25
C VAL A 350 42.37 33.92 16.19
N ALA A 351 43.08 33.88 17.33
CA ALA A 351 44.45 33.37 17.40
C ALA A 351 44.60 31.88 17.07
N ASN A 352 43.53 31.09 17.24
CA ASN A 352 43.48 29.66 16.93
C ASN A 352 42.80 29.34 15.58
N MET A 353 42.30 30.34 14.85
CA MET A 353 41.80 30.12 13.49
C MET A 353 42.97 29.76 12.57
N SER A 354 42.90 28.62 11.89
CA SER A 354 43.86 28.26 10.85
C SER A 354 43.81 29.27 9.70
N ALA A 355 44.94 29.50 9.01
CA ALA A 355 45.01 30.42 7.86
C ALA A 355 43.97 30.11 6.75
N GLU A 356 43.59 28.84 6.55
CA GLU A 356 42.50 28.43 5.64
C GLU A 356 41.10 28.87 6.12
N MET A 357 40.83 28.86 7.43
CA MET A 357 39.56 29.33 7.98
C MET A 357 39.45 30.86 7.90
N ALA A 358 40.51 31.57 8.27
CA ALA A 358 40.57 33.03 8.15
C ALA A 358 40.39 33.49 6.69
N GLN A 359 40.99 32.76 5.75
CA GLN A 359 40.83 33.03 4.32
C GLN A 359 39.43 32.67 3.80
N SER A 360 38.79 31.60 4.30
CA SER A 360 37.40 31.28 3.97
C SER A 360 36.37 32.26 4.55
N THR A 361 36.66 32.88 5.70
CA THR A 361 35.83 33.93 6.30
C THR A 361 35.98 35.25 5.53
N LEU A 362 37.18 35.53 4.99
CA LEU A 362 37.46 36.67 4.11
C LEU A 362 36.96 36.48 2.67
N GLU A 363 37.02 35.27 2.10
CA GLU A 363 36.51 34.95 0.76
C GLU A 363 34.97 34.77 0.72
N ARG A 364 34.33 34.47 1.86
CA ARG A 364 32.85 34.47 2.01
C ARG A 364 32.21 35.87 2.01
N ALA A 365 33.00 36.94 1.96
CA ALA A 365 32.53 38.33 2.02
C ALA A 365 31.87 38.85 0.73
N GLU A 366 31.73 38.04 -0.33
CA GLU A 366 31.00 38.43 -1.56
C GLU A 366 29.47 38.43 -1.40
N ASP A 367 28.90 37.87 -0.31
CA ASP A 367 27.44 37.79 -0.08
C ASP A 367 26.91 38.74 1.02
N HIS A 368 27.78 39.53 1.65
CA HIS A 368 27.37 40.67 2.48
C HIS A 368 27.32 41.95 1.65
N VAL A 369 26.50 42.93 2.07
CA VAL A 369 26.57 44.29 1.51
C VAL A 369 28.04 44.70 1.52
N ALA A 370 28.55 45.12 0.36
CA ALA A 370 29.95 45.49 0.12
C ALA A 370 30.42 46.74 0.91
N ASP A 371 29.95 46.93 2.14
CA ASP A 371 30.27 48.07 3.00
C ASP A 371 30.56 47.70 4.47
N ASP A 372 30.36 46.44 4.93
CA ASP A 372 30.54 46.10 6.37
C ASP A 372 31.76 45.21 6.71
N LEU A 373 32.42 44.54 5.75
CA LEU A 373 33.54 43.62 6.06
C LEU A 373 34.79 43.76 5.19
N GLU A 374 34.73 44.49 4.07
CA GLU A 374 35.93 44.86 3.30
C GLU A 374 36.63 46.07 3.95
N GLY A 375 37.30 45.82 5.07
CA GLY A 375 38.12 46.84 5.73
C GLY A 375 38.28 46.71 7.25
N LEU A 376 37.66 45.72 7.90
CA LEU A 376 37.74 45.59 9.35
C LEU A 376 39.17 45.32 9.82
N SER A 377 39.61 46.13 10.76
CA SER A 377 40.81 45.90 11.55
C SER A 377 40.68 44.62 12.38
N GLU A 378 41.80 44.00 12.75
CA GLU A 378 41.82 42.81 13.62
C GLU A 378 41.06 43.05 14.95
N GLU A 379 41.00 44.30 15.39
CA GLU A 379 40.28 44.74 16.58
C GLU A 379 38.75 44.77 16.38
N GLU A 380 38.27 45.16 15.19
CA GLU A 380 36.84 45.13 14.84
C GLU A 380 36.33 43.69 14.66
N LEU A 381 37.14 42.79 14.09
CA LEU A 381 36.81 41.36 13.99
C LEU A 381 36.70 40.71 15.39
N ILE A 382 37.61 41.06 16.30
CA ILE A 382 37.55 40.58 17.70
C ILE A 382 36.28 41.10 18.38
N ASP A 383 35.89 42.35 18.14
CA ASP A 383 34.70 42.96 18.75
C ASP A 383 33.41 42.33 18.25
N GLU A 384 33.33 41.99 16.97
CA GLU A 384 32.19 41.28 16.38
C GLU A 384 32.06 39.86 16.95
N ILE A 385 33.16 39.09 16.98
CA ILE A 385 33.17 37.75 17.57
C ILE A 385 32.86 37.81 19.08
N ALA A 386 33.34 38.84 19.78
CA ALA A 386 33.06 39.03 21.20
C ALA A 386 31.57 39.33 21.44
N TYR A 387 30.93 40.09 20.54
CA TYR A 387 29.50 40.33 20.57
C TYR A 387 28.71 39.05 20.34
N ASP A 388 29.08 38.22 19.36
CA ASP A 388 28.42 36.93 19.12
C ASP A 388 28.54 35.96 20.32
N ILE A 389 29.71 35.93 20.97
CA ILE A 389 29.91 35.14 22.19
C ILE A 389 29.04 35.68 23.33
N ALA A 390 28.99 37.00 23.50
CA ALA A 390 28.15 37.64 24.51
C ALA A 390 26.65 37.39 24.26
N PHE A 391 26.21 37.45 23.01
CA PHE A 391 24.86 37.12 22.58
C PHE A 391 24.52 35.66 22.89
N ALA A 392 25.38 34.72 22.48
CA ALA A 392 25.15 33.29 22.73
C ALA A 392 25.07 32.99 24.24
N ARG A 393 25.91 33.63 25.06
CA ARG A 393 25.84 33.57 26.52
C ARG A 393 24.53 34.13 27.05
N ALA A 394 24.14 35.32 26.61
CA ALA A 394 22.91 35.99 27.04
C ALA A 394 21.67 35.18 26.65
N LEU A 395 21.60 34.66 25.43
CA LEU A 395 20.52 33.82 24.93
C LEU A 395 20.41 32.49 25.70
N SER A 396 21.54 31.84 25.98
CA SER A 396 21.57 30.61 26.77
C SER A 396 21.09 30.83 28.20
N ASN A 397 21.52 31.95 28.82
CA ASN A 397 21.06 32.33 30.15
C ASN A 397 19.56 32.68 30.17
N ALA A 398 19.11 33.46 29.18
CA ALA A 398 17.72 33.89 29.06
C ALA A 398 16.76 32.71 28.86
N SER A 399 17.16 31.71 28.08
CA SER A 399 16.34 30.50 27.85
C SER A 399 16.07 29.72 29.14
N GLY A 400 16.98 29.77 30.11
CA GLY A 400 16.87 29.04 31.38
C GLY A 400 16.67 27.54 31.21
N SER A 401 16.24 26.85 32.28
CA SER A 401 15.99 25.40 32.23
C SER A 401 14.74 25.04 31.44
N THR A 402 13.68 25.85 31.53
CA THR A 402 12.40 25.60 30.87
C THR A 402 12.50 25.78 29.36
N GLY A 403 13.11 26.86 28.87
CA GLY A 403 13.31 27.10 27.43
C GLY A 403 14.25 26.07 26.81
N THR A 404 15.35 25.71 27.49
CA THR A 404 16.25 24.63 27.04
C THR A 404 15.52 23.28 26.99
N GLY A 405 14.67 22.98 27.98
CA GLY A 405 13.83 21.79 27.98
C GLY A 405 12.86 21.75 26.80
N PHE A 406 12.21 22.88 26.49
CA PHE A 406 11.33 23.01 25.32
C PHE A 406 12.09 22.75 24.01
N LEU A 407 13.26 23.37 23.81
CA LEU A 407 14.09 23.18 22.62
C LEU A 407 14.58 21.73 22.47
N THR A 408 14.99 21.12 23.58
CA THR A 408 15.43 19.71 23.58
C THR A 408 14.28 18.80 23.16
N VAL A 409 13.07 19.00 23.72
CA VAL A 409 11.89 18.24 23.34
C VAL A 409 11.53 18.47 21.88
N ALA A 410 11.55 19.72 21.41
CA ALA A 410 11.26 20.07 20.01
C ALA A 410 12.23 19.38 19.04
N GLY A 411 13.53 19.46 19.31
CA GLY A 411 14.58 18.85 18.49
C GLY A 411 14.50 17.32 18.48
N VAL A 412 14.31 16.68 19.63
CA VAL A 412 14.15 15.20 19.71
C VAL A 412 12.90 14.74 18.96
N LEU A 413 11.77 15.43 19.16
CA LEU A 413 10.53 15.12 18.46
C LEU A 413 10.69 15.31 16.95
N LEU A 414 11.39 16.37 16.51
CA LEU A 414 11.68 16.61 15.10
C LEU A 414 12.61 15.53 14.50
N ALA A 415 13.64 15.09 15.22
CA ALA A 415 14.48 13.97 14.77
C ALA A 415 13.66 12.68 14.64
N ILE A 416 12.80 12.39 15.63
CA ILE A 416 11.92 11.21 15.59
C ILE A 416 10.96 11.28 14.40
N ILE A 417 10.34 12.42 14.13
CA ILE A 417 9.38 12.53 13.03
C ILE A 417 10.04 12.36 11.67
N LEU A 418 11.25 12.89 11.49
CA LEU A 418 12.06 12.69 10.29
C LEU A 418 12.42 11.20 10.11
N LEU A 419 12.74 10.49 11.19
CA LEU A 419 12.96 9.03 11.14
C LEU A 419 11.69 8.25 10.77
N LEU A 420 10.53 8.67 11.32
CA LEU A 420 9.26 8.03 11.02
C LEU A 420 8.78 8.28 9.59
N ALA A 421 9.11 9.42 8.98
CA ALA A 421 8.83 9.70 7.57
C ALA A 421 9.48 8.68 6.61
N GLN A 422 10.65 8.13 6.98
CA GLN A 422 11.28 7.04 6.23
C GLN A 422 10.37 5.81 6.14
N GLY A 423 9.51 5.58 7.15
CA GLY A 423 8.52 4.53 7.14
C GLY A 423 7.58 4.60 5.95
N GLY A 424 7.14 5.81 5.57
CA GLY A 424 6.31 6.04 4.38
C GLY A 424 7.03 5.65 3.09
N GLY A 425 8.30 6.03 2.95
CA GLY A 425 9.15 5.63 1.81
C GLY A 425 9.34 4.11 1.73
N TYR A 426 9.65 3.45 2.85
CA TYR A 426 9.85 2.00 2.90
C TYR A 426 8.55 1.22 2.61
N VAL A 427 7.47 1.52 3.32
CA VAL A 427 6.20 0.79 3.22
C VAL A 427 5.51 1.10 1.90
N GLY A 428 5.45 2.38 1.51
CA GLY A 428 4.88 2.80 0.23
C GLY A 428 5.67 2.22 -0.95
N GLY A 429 6.99 2.34 -0.92
CA GLY A 429 7.86 1.82 -1.99
C GLY A 429 7.76 0.31 -2.15
N ALA A 430 7.72 -0.43 -1.03
CA ALA A 430 7.54 -1.87 -1.04
C ALA A 430 6.15 -2.27 -1.56
N ALA A 431 5.08 -1.56 -1.19
CA ALA A 431 3.73 -1.81 -1.69
C ALA A 431 3.64 -1.61 -3.21
N VAL A 432 4.29 -0.57 -3.75
CA VAL A 432 4.36 -0.34 -5.20
C VAL A 432 5.17 -1.42 -5.90
N ALA A 433 6.30 -1.86 -5.31
CA ALA A 433 7.09 -2.96 -5.84
C ALA A 433 6.29 -4.29 -5.86
N ALA A 434 5.51 -4.57 -4.80
CA ALA A 434 4.63 -5.73 -4.73
C ALA A 434 3.53 -5.67 -5.81
N ASN A 435 2.90 -4.52 -6.03
CA ASN A 435 1.93 -4.34 -7.10
C ASN A 435 2.56 -4.51 -8.49
N ALA A 436 3.77 -3.97 -8.71
CA ALA A 436 4.51 -4.17 -9.95
C ALA A 436 4.90 -5.65 -10.17
N ALA A 437 5.22 -6.38 -9.10
CA ALA A 437 5.46 -7.81 -9.15
C ALA A 437 4.19 -8.59 -9.49
N ARG A 438 3.04 -8.25 -8.92
CA ARG A 438 1.73 -8.85 -9.28
C ARG A 438 1.34 -8.56 -10.74
N LEU A 439 1.71 -7.41 -11.28
CA LEU A 439 1.54 -7.06 -12.69
C LEU A 439 2.56 -7.75 -13.62
N GLY A 440 3.49 -8.55 -13.07
CA GLY A 440 4.52 -9.24 -13.85
C GLY A 440 5.69 -8.36 -14.29
N ARG A 441 5.81 -7.14 -13.77
CA ARG A 441 6.85 -6.15 -14.15
C ARG A 441 8.12 -6.28 -13.31
N LEU A 442 7.99 -6.82 -12.10
CA LEU A 442 9.10 -7.15 -11.22
C LEU A 442 9.11 -8.65 -10.90
N PRO A 443 10.22 -9.19 -10.37
CA PRO A 443 10.29 -10.56 -9.89
C PRO A 443 9.29 -10.86 -8.77
N SER A 444 8.81 -12.11 -8.69
CA SER A 444 7.77 -12.52 -7.74
C SER A 444 8.17 -12.38 -6.26
N PHE A 445 9.45 -12.37 -5.93
CA PHE A 445 9.91 -12.19 -4.55
C PHE A 445 9.60 -10.80 -3.99
N PHE A 446 9.36 -9.79 -4.85
CA PHE A 446 8.89 -8.48 -4.40
C PHE A 446 7.43 -8.49 -3.90
N ASN A 447 6.70 -9.60 -4.03
CA ASN A 447 5.40 -9.77 -3.37
C ASN A 447 5.53 -9.79 -1.84
N ASP A 448 6.71 -10.09 -1.30
CA ASP A 448 7.03 -9.93 0.12
C ASP A 448 7.54 -8.51 0.38
N ASP A 449 6.75 -7.73 1.11
CA ASP A 449 7.06 -6.34 1.46
C ASP A 449 8.44 -6.22 2.16
N ARG A 450 8.87 -7.24 2.93
CA ARG A 450 10.17 -7.23 3.63
C ARG A 450 11.35 -7.20 2.67
N ILE A 451 11.23 -7.93 1.55
CA ILE A 451 12.27 -7.95 0.53
C ILE A 451 12.29 -6.60 -0.20
N GLY A 452 11.11 -6.03 -0.50
CA GLY A 452 10.99 -4.68 -1.04
C GLY A 452 11.71 -3.64 -0.18
N ILE A 453 11.42 -3.64 1.13
CA ILE A 453 12.04 -2.73 2.11
C ILE A 453 13.57 -2.88 2.12
N ALA A 454 14.08 -4.11 2.15
CA ALA A 454 15.53 -4.36 2.17
C ALA A 454 16.23 -3.89 0.88
N VAL A 455 15.60 -4.06 -0.29
CA VAL A 455 16.16 -3.59 -1.57
C VAL A 455 16.20 -2.07 -1.64
N ILE A 456 15.12 -1.40 -1.23
CA ILE A 456 15.04 0.07 -1.19
C ILE A 456 16.11 0.63 -0.26
N TRP A 457 16.26 0.06 0.94
CA TRP A 457 17.34 0.43 1.86
C TRP A 457 18.72 0.24 1.23
N GLY A 458 18.96 -0.91 0.56
CA GLY A 458 20.25 -1.19 -0.06
C GLY A 458 20.63 -0.16 -1.13
N ILE A 459 19.65 0.33 -1.89
CA ILE A 459 19.86 1.43 -2.86
C ILE A 459 20.10 2.75 -2.13
N ALA A 460 19.29 3.09 -1.13
CA ALA A 460 19.43 4.32 -0.37
C ALA A 460 20.80 4.40 0.33
N ALA A 461 21.25 3.32 0.99
CA ALA A 461 22.54 3.24 1.66
C ALA A 461 23.73 3.48 0.71
N VAL A 462 23.64 3.03 -0.55
CA VAL A 462 24.67 3.32 -1.56
C VAL A 462 24.65 4.78 -2.01
N LEU A 463 23.48 5.41 -2.03
CA LEU A 463 23.30 6.77 -2.52
C LEU A 463 23.53 7.85 -1.45
N ILE A 464 23.30 7.57 -0.15
CA ILE A 464 23.51 8.54 0.95
C ILE A 464 24.93 9.15 0.93
N PRO A 465 26.03 8.39 0.78
CA PRO A 465 27.38 8.98 0.72
C PRO A 465 27.65 9.85 -0.51
N ILE A 466 26.89 9.64 -1.59
CA ILE A 466 27.00 10.33 -2.87
C ILE A 466 26.21 11.64 -2.84
N ILE A 467 25.00 11.58 -2.28
CA ILE A 467 24.06 12.68 -2.23
C ILE A 467 24.15 13.33 -0.84
N ARG A 468 25.05 14.29 -0.70
CA ARG A 468 25.43 14.87 0.61
C ARG A 468 24.58 16.06 1.04
N GLU A 469 23.90 16.70 0.10
CA GLU A 469 23.19 17.96 0.32
C GLU A 469 21.69 17.82 0.03
N VAL A 470 20.87 18.29 0.97
CA VAL A 470 19.40 18.24 0.89
C VAL A 470 18.87 19.05 -0.31
N VAL A 471 19.52 20.17 -0.64
CA VAL A 471 19.12 21.08 -1.73
C VAL A 471 19.26 20.43 -3.13
N ILE A 472 20.25 19.57 -3.30
CA ILE A 472 20.41 18.80 -4.54
C ILE A 472 19.27 17.77 -4.66
N VAL A 473 18.93 17.09 -3.56
CA VAL A 473 17.88 16.06 -3.54
C VAL A 473 16.50 16.65 -3.74
N GLU A 474 16.25 17.87 -3.24
CA GLU A 474 15.00 18.61 -3.41
C GLU A 474 14.52 18.59 -4.86
N SER A 475 15.45 18.93 -5.75
CA SER A 475 15.13 19.14 -7.16
C SER A 475 14.75 17.81 -7.81
N TYR A 476 15.37 16.70 -7.39
CA TYR A 476 15.05 15.36 -7.87
C TYR A 476 13.74 14.82 -7.31
N TYR A 477 13.51 15.07 -6.02
CA TYR A 477 12.33 14.62 -5.31
C TYR A 477 11.05 15.31 -5.83
N ALA A 478 11.13 16.60 -6.15
CA ALA A 478 10.00 17.37 -6.69
C ALA A 478 9.35 16.77 -7.94
N PHE A 479 10.16 16.25 -8.88
CA PHE A 479 9.62 15.66 -10.10
C PHE A 479 8.92 14.32 -9.87
N GLY A 480 9.30 13.55 -8.85
CA GLY A 480 8.68 12.27 -8.51
C GLY A 480 7.19 12.43 -8.22
N PHE A 481 6.86 13.11 -7.12
CA PHE A 481 5.47 13.29 -6.70
C PHE A 481 4.65 14.21 -7.62
N VAL A 482 5.24 15.24 -8.25
CA VAL A 482 4.46 16.08 -9.20
C VAL A 482 4.06 15.29 -10.44
N SER A 483 4.93 14.38 -10.91
CA SER A 483 4.56 13.47 -12.01
C SER A 483 3.40 12.57 -11.62
N ALA A 484 3.34 12.12 -10.37
CA ALA A 484 2.20 11.37 -9.88
C ALA A 484 0.92 12.18 -9.70
N PHE A 485 1.03 13.45 -9.32
CA PHE A 485 -0.11 14.38 -9.32
C PHE A 485 -0.69 14.52 -10.73
N ILE A 486 0.18 14.64 -11.74
CA ILE A 486 -0.19 14.65 -13.15
C ILE A 486 -0.89 13.34 -13.53
N ILE A 487 -0.26 12.20 -13.26
CA ILE A 487 -0.78 10.87 -13.64
C ILE A 487 -2.13 10.59 -12.99
N THR A 488 -2.24 10.80 -11.67
CA THR A 488 -3.47 10.55 -10.90
C THR A 488 -4.60 11.45 -11.38
N SER A 489 -4.35 12.76 -11.52
CA SER A 489 -5.39 13.71 -11.91
C SER A 489 -5.90 13.46 -13.33
N THR A 490 -4.98 13.14 -14.25
CA THR A 490 -5.30 12.82 -15.65
C THR A 490 -6.11 11.53 -15.73
N THR A 491 -5.74 10.54 -14.93
CA THR A 491 -6.42 9.24 -14.86
C THR A 491 -7.85 9.37 -14.36
N VAL A 492 -8.08 10.18 -13.31
CA VAL A 492 -9.43 10.46 -12.81
C VAL A 492 -10.27 11.22 -13.83
N PHE A 493 -9.67 12.17 -14.58
CA PHE A 493 -10.39 12.91 -15.62
C PHE A 493 -10.85 11.99 -16.76
N PHE A 494 -10.00 11.05 -17.18
CA PHE A 494 -10.28 10.10 -18.26
C PHE A 494 -10.73 8.72 -17.78
N VAL A 495 -11.27 8.62 -16.56
CA VAL A 495 -11.75 7.35 -15.98
C VAL A 495 -12.65 6.57 -16.94
N ARG A 496 -12.49 5.24 -16.96
CA ARG A 496 -13.34 4.33 -17.76
C ARG A 496 -14.79 4.35 -17.29
N GLU A 497 -15.69 4.11 -18.22
CA GLU A 497 -17.13 4.07 -17.94
C GLU A 497 -17.53 2.84 -17.11
N GLU A 498 -16.94 1.68 -17.40
CA GLU A 498 -17.16 0.42 -16.66
C GLU A 498 -16.91 0.59 -15.15
N VAL A 499 -15.82 1.25 -14.77
CA VAL A 499 -15.44 1.50 -13.37
C VAL A 499 -16.41 2.45 -12.68
N MET A 500 -16.96 3.43 -13.41
CA MET A 500 -18.00 4.30 -12.87
C MET A 500 -19.29 3.51 -12.62
N ILE A 501 -19.68 2.65 -13.57
CA ILE A 501 -20.88 1.81 -13.48
C ILE A 501 -20.80 0.85 -12.29
N GLU A 502 -19.65 0.21 -12.06
CA GLU A 502 -19.42 -0.66 -10.90
C GLU A 502 -19.61 0.07 -9.56
N ARG A 503 -19.30 1.37 -9.52
CA ARG A 503 -19.54 2.25 -8.37
C ARG A 503 -20.94 2.87 -8.33
N GLY A 504 -21.86 2.44 -9.21
CA GLY A 504 -23.22 2.96 -9.31
C GLY A 504 -23.31 4.40 -9.86
N ILE A 505 -22.27 4.87 -10.56
CA ILE A 505 -22.25 6.19 -11.21
C ILE A 505 -22.57 6.01 -12.70
N GLU A 506 -23.73 6.49 -13.12
CA GLU A 506 -24.13 6.46 -14.54
C GLU A 506 -23.24 7.41 -15.38
N PRO A 507 -22.63 6.94 -16.49
CA PRO A 507 -21.85 7.81 -17.38
C PRO A 507 -22.68 9.01 -17.89
N GLY A 508 -22.09 10.21 -17.88
CA GLY A 508 -22.77 11.44 -18.33
C GLY A 508 -23.71 12.10 -17.31
N SER A 509 -24.00 11.43 -16.19
CA SER A 509 -24.75 11.97 -15.05
C SER A 509 -24.08 13.21 -14.41
N ALA A 510 -24.81 13.89 -13.53
CA ALA A 510 -24.27 15.05 -12.81
C ALA A 510 -23.13 14.63 -11.85
N GLU A 511 -23.22 13.42 -11.30
CA GLU A 511 -22.25 12.73 -10.46
C GLU A 511 -20.97 12.43 -11.26
N ALA A 512 -21.09 11.80 -12.43
CA ALA A 512 -19.95 11.53 -13.32
C ALA A 512 -19.22 12.82 -13.73
N ARG A 513 -19.97 13.88 -14.05
CA ARG A 513 -19.38 15.19 -14.36
C ARG A 513 -18.67 15.82 -13.17
N SER A 514 -19.19 15.65 -11.95
CA SER A 514 -18.56 16.13 -10.72
C SER A 514 -17.25 15.41 -10.44
N LEU A 515 -17.21 14.09 -10.63
CA LEU A 515 -16.01 13.27 -10.52
C LEU A 515 -14.94 13.68 -11.54
N LYS A 516 -15.31 13.78 -12.83
CA LYS A 516 -14.38 14.25 -13.87
C LYS A 516 -13.93 15.69 -13.62
N PHE A 517 -14.79 16.57 -13.11
CA PHE A 517 -14.42 17.93 -12.75
C PHE A 517 -13.40 17.99 -11.60
N ALA A 518 -13.43 17.04 -10.67
CA ALA A 518 -12.36 16.90 -9.67
C ALA A 518 -11.01 16.56 -10.34
N GLY A 519 -11.00 15.59 -11.26
CA GLY A 519 -9.83 15.25 -12.07
C GLY A 519 -9.30 16.43 -12.91
N LEU A 520 -10.19 17.19 -13.55
CA LEU A 520 -9.82 18.37 -14.36
C LEU A 520 -9.10 19.45 -13.53
N ARG A 521 -9.60 19.76 -12.34
CA ARG A 521 -8.96 20.74 -11.45
C ARG A 521 -7.59 20.27 -10.99
N GLY A 522 -7.46 19.00 -10.63
CA GLY A 522 -6.16 18.38 -10.32
C GLY A 522 -5.21 18.43 -11.51
N MET A 523 -5.71 18.19 -12.72
CA MET A 523 -4.92 18.22 -13.95
C MET A 523 -4.37 19.63 -14.20
N ILE A 524 -5.22 20.67 -14.13
CA ILE A 524 -4.76 22.06 -14.32
C ILE A 524 -3.69 22.42 -13.29
N ALA A 525 -3.92 22.11 -12.01
CA ALA A 525 -2.98 22.39 -10.93
C ALA A 525 -1.63 21.66 -11.13
N SER A 526 -1.67 20.34 -11.34
CA SER A 526 -0.48 19.50 -11.46
C SER A 526 0.34 19.78 -12.73
N TYR A 527 -0.30 20.06 -13.87
CA TYR A 527 0.41 20.44 -15.08
C TYR A 527 1.07 21.82 -14.94
N PHE A 528 0.42 22.77 -14.27
CA PHE A 528 1.03 24.06 -13.98
C PHE A 528 2.26 23.90 -13.09
N MET A 529 2.16 23.10 -12.03
CA MET A 529 3.28 22.75 -11.16
C MET A 529 4.42 22.09 -11.96
N GLY A 530 4.10 21.13 -12.83
CA GLY A 530 5.07 20.45 -13.68
C GLY A 530 5.79 21.39 -14.66
N ILE A 531 5.08 22.34 -15.28
CA ILE A 531 5.70 23.36 -16.14
C ILE A 531 6.68 24.21 -15.33
N VAL A 532 6.32 24.60 -14.11
CA VAL A 532 7.20 25.39 -13.26
C VAL A 532 8.43 24.59 -12.83
N LEU A 533 8.30 23.31 -12.47
CA LEU A 533 9.47 22.47 -12.21
C LEU A 533 10.39 22.34 -13.43
N ILE A 534 9.82 22.07 -14.61
CA ILE A 534 10.62 21.95 -15.84
C ILE A 534 11.39 23.23 -16.13
N THR A 535 10.78 24.40 -15.91
CA THR A 535 11.44 25.69 -16.21
C THR A 535 12.45 26.10 -15.14
N GLN A 536 12.21 25.80 -13.86
CA GLN A 536 13.06 26.27 -12.75
C GLN A 536 14.13 25.26 -12.32
N LYS A 537 13.93 23.96 -12.57
CA LYS A 537 14.81 22.87 -12.11
C LYS A 537 15.25 21.98 -13.27
N THR A 538 15.56 22.58 -14.43
CA THR A 538 15.96 21.87 -15.66
C THR A 538 17.13 20.92 -15.46
N ASP A 539 18.10 21.30 -14.62
CA ASP A 539 19.32 20.52 -14.40
C ASP A 539 19.04 19.14 -13.76
N ALA A 540 17.99 19.07 -12.94
CA ALA A 540 17.57 17.81 -12.32
C ALA A 540 16.81 16.89 -13.30
N LEU A 541 16.16 17.47 -14.33
CA LEU A 541 15.28 16.76 -15.25
C LEU A 541 16.00 15.63 -15.98
N LEU A 542 17.22 15.87 -16.48
CA LEU A 542 17.96 14.89 -17.27
C LEU A 542 18.18 13.61 -16.47
N LEU A 543 18.64 13.74 -15.22
CA LEU A 543 18.97 12.59 -14.38
C LEU A 543 17.72 11.78 -14.00
N ILE A 544 16.60 12.46 -13.72
CA ILE A 544 15.32 11.80 -13.41
C ILE A 544 14.76 11.08 -14.63
N VAL A 545 14.82 11.72 -15.80
CA VAL A 545 14.38 11.09 -17.05
C VAL A 545 15.23 9.85 -17.34
N VAL A 546 16.55 9.91 -17.14
CA VAL A 546 17.44 8.75 -17.32
C VAL A 546 17.12 7.66 -16.30
N ALA A 547 17.01 7.99 -15.01
CA ALA A 547 16.70 7.02 -13.95
C ALA A 547 15.33 6.36 -14.17
N GLY A 548 14.30 7.16 -14.45
CA GLY A 548 12.96 6.68 -14.77
C GLY A 548 12.92 5.83 -16.04
N ALA A 549 13.68 6.20 -17.08
CA ALA A 549 13.81 5.40 -18.30
C ALA A 549 14.50 4.06 -18.03
N VAL A 550 15.60 4.04 -17.25
CA VAL A 550 16.31 2.80 -16.89
C VAL A 550 15.39 1.86 -16.10
N LEU A 551 14.68 2.37 -15.09
CA LEU A 551 13.73 1.58 -14.30
C LEU A 551 12.57 1.07 -15.16
N THR A 552 12.04 1.89 -16.06
CA THR A 552 10.98 1.49 -16.99
C THR A 552 11.48 0.41 -17.96
N LEU A 553 12.69 0.54 -18.49
CA LEU A 553 13.33 -0.45 -19.36
C LEU A 553 13.59 -1.77 -18.63
N LEU A 554 14.00 -1.72 -17.36
CA LEU A 554 14.13 -2.90 -16.51
C LEU A 554 12.78 -3.61 -16.32
N GLN A 555 11.72 -2.85 -16.02
CA GLN A 555 10.37 -3.41 -15.93
C GLN A 555 9.93 -4.06 -17.24
N LEU A 556 10.18 -3.41 -18.39
CA LEU A 556 9.86 -3.97 -19.71
C LEU A 556 10.66 -5.24 -20.00
N PHE A 557 11.94 -5.27 -19.63
CA PHE A 557 12.80 -6.44 -19.79
C PHE A 557 12.25 -7.65 -19.02
N ILE A 558 11.85 -7.45 -17.77
CA ILE A 558 11.29 -8.51 -16.91
C ILE A 558 9.90 -8.92 -17.40
N ALA A 559 9.03 -7.95 -17.69
CA ALA A 559 7.68 -8.20 -18.17
C ALA A 559 7.66 -9.02 -19.46
N ASN A 560 8.61 -8.79 -20.38
CA ASN A 560 8.73 -9.51 -21.64
C ASN A 560 9.57 -10.79 -21.55
N GLY A 561 10.23 -11.07 -20.41
CA GLY A 561 11.11 -12.24 -20.26
C GLY A 561 12.41 -12.15 -21.05
N GLY A 562 12.93 -10.93 -21.26
CA GLY A 562 14.21 -10.66 -21.92
C GLY A 562 14.12 -9.74 -23.16
N LEU A 563 15.28 -9.41 -23.75
CA LEU A 563 15.41 -8.48 -24.90
C LEU A 563 14.95 -9.05 -26.26
N ARG A 564 14.69 -10.36 -26.36
CA ARG A 564 14.55 -11.07 -27.66
C ARG A 564 13.30 -11.93 -27.81
N ARG A 565 12.37 -11.91 -26.85
CA ARG A 565 11.12 -12.65 -26.99
C ARG A 565 10.08 -11.74 -27.61
N GLU A 566 9.50 -12.17 -28.73
CA GLU A 566 8.30 -11.54 -29.27
C GLU A 566 7.26 -11.45 -28.14
N PRO A 567 6.42 -10.40 -28.10
CA PRO A 567 5.27 -10.36 -27.22
C PRO A 567 4.31 -11.47 -27.68
N LEU A 568 4.60 -12.71 -27.27
CA LEU A 568 3.69 -13.84 -27.37
C LEU A 568 2.35 -13.32 -26.84
N LYS A 569 1.32 -13.43 -27.67
CA LYS A 569 -0.06 -13.03 -27.34
C LYS A 569 -0.30 -13.37 -25.88
N ARG A 570 -0.77 -12.38 -25.10
CA ARG A 570 -1.22 -12.53 -23.71
C ARG A 570 -2.09 -13.78 -23.62
N SER A 571 -1.48 -14.89 -23.28
CA SER A 571 -2.13 -16.20 -23.28
C SER A 571 -1.71 -16.88 -22.01
N MET A 572 -2.69 -17.49 -21.35
CA MET A 572 -2.43 -18.26 -20.15
C MET A 572 -1.47 -19.41 -20.48
N PRO A 573 -0.51 -19.71 -19.59
CA PRO A 573 0.29 -20.91 -19.76
C PRO A 573 -0.64 -22.14 -19.75
N PRO A 574 -0.35 -23.17 -20.55
CA PRO A 574 -1.09 -24.41 -20.46
C PRO A 574 -0.92 -25.00 -19.07
N VAL A 575 -2.04 -25.23 -18.38
CA VAL A 575 -2.04 -25.90 -17.07
C VAL A 575 -1.61 -27.35 -17.29
N ARG A 576 -0.53 -27.76 -16.61
CA ARG A 576 -0.03 -29.14 -16.64
C ARG A 576 -0.11 -29.73 -15.25
N SER A 577 -0.95 -30.75 -15.09
CA SER A 577 -1.13 -31.40 -13.80
C SER A 577 0.20 -31.94 -13.27
N GLY A 578 0.46 -31.73 -11.97
CA GLY A 578 1.69 -32.12 -11.29
C GLY A 578 2.88 -31.15 -11.44
N VAL A 579 2.79 -30.11 -12.27
CA VAL A 579 3.83 -29.08 -12.38
C VAL A 579 3.50 -27.88 -11.49
N LEU A 580 3.90 -27.95 -10.21
CA LEU A 580 3.59 -26.91 -9.21
C LEU A 580 4.28 -25.56 -9.44
N ARG A 581 5.33 -25.51 -10.26
CA ARG A 581 6.05 -24.29 -10.63
C ARG A 581 6.28 -24.27 -12.14
N PRO A 582 5.35 -23.71 -12.92
CA PRO A 582 5.52 -23.58 -14.36
C PRO A 582 6.72 -22.68 -14.66
N HIS A 583 7.46 -22.99 -15.72
CA HIS A 583 8.43 -22.04 -16.27
C HIS A 583 7.68 -21.03 -17.13
N TYR A 584 7.68 -19.77 -16.71
CA TYR A 584 7.00 -18.70 -17.44
C TYR A 584 7.91 -18.12 -18.54
N ALA A 585 7.35 -17.90 -19.72
CA ALA A 585 8.09 -17.27 -20.81
C ALA A 585 8.30 -15.77 -20.58
N SER A 586 7.41 -15.14 -19.81
CA SER A 586 7.40 -13.71 -19.52
C SER A 586 6.81 -13.44 -18.14
N GLY A 587 7.12 -12.27 -17.57
CA GLY A 587 6.53 -11.85 -16.30
C GLY A 587 5.02 -11.63 -16.38
N VAL A 588 4.51 -11.17 -17.53
CA VAL A 588 3.04 -11.02 -17.76
C VAL A 588 2.34 -12.37 -17.74
N GLN A 589 2.93 -13.41 -18.35
CA GLN A 589 2.35 -14.76 -18.32
C GLN A 589 2.30 -15.32 -16.89
N ARG A 590 3.33 -15.03 -16.08
CA ARG A 590 3.34 -15.35 -14.64
C ARG A 590 2.18 -14.68 -13.92
N ALA A 591 1.99 -13.37 -14.12
CA ALA A 591 0.92 -12.61 -13.48
C ALA A 591 -0.47 -13.20 -13.77
N TYR A 592 -0.73 -13.59 -15.02
CA TYR A 592 -2.01 -14.16 -15.44
C TYR A 592 -2.29 -15.50 -14.76
N ASP A 593 -1.29 -16.37 -14.70
CA ASP A 593 -1.43 -17.66 -14.01
C ASP A 593 -1.53 -17.50 -12.49
N GLU A 594 -0.79 -16.56 -11.89
CA GLU A 594 -0.90 -16.26 -10.45
C GLU A 594 -2.28 -15.70 -10.07
N ALA A 595 -2.93 -14.91 -10.93
CA ALA A 595 -4.31 -14.46 -10.73
C ALA A 595 -5.30 -15.63 -10.81
N ARG A 596 -5.17 -16.49 -11.83
CA ARG A 596 -5.97 -17.72 -11.96
C ARG A 596 -5.83 -18.65 -10.75
N GLN A 597 -4.59 -18.90 -10.32
CA GLN A 597 -4.29 -19.76 -9.17
C GLN A 597 -4.94 -19.22 -7.89
N ARG A 598 -4.93 -17.90 -7.68
CA ARG A 598 -5.59 -17.26 -6.53
C ARG A 598 -7.11 -17.38 -6.59
N GLY A 599 -7.72 -17.21 -7.77
CA GLY A 599 -9.17 -17.39 -7.96
C GLY A 599 -9.65 -18.78 -7.52
N ILE A 600 -8.99 -19.85 -8.01
CA ILE A 600 -9.32 -21.23 -7.63
C ILE A 600 -9.01 -21.50 -6.15
N ALA A 601 -7.88 -21.00 -5.63
CA ALA A 601 -7.50 -21.21 -4.23
C ALA A 601 -8.51 -20.58 -3.26
N ASN A 602 -8.99 -19.37 -3.56
CA ASN A 602 -10.02 -18.70 -2.77
C ASN A 602 -11.37 -19.43 -2.87
N ALA A 603 -11.78 -19.85 -4.08
CA ALA A 603 -13.02 -20.63 -4.25
C ALA A 603 -13.01 -21.92 -3.39
N ILE A 604 -11.90 -22.66 -3.39
CA ILE A 604 -11.75 -23.86 -2.55
C ILE A 604 -11.76 -23.54 -1.05
N SER A 605 -11.07 -22.48 -0.64
CA SER A 605 -11.02 -22.09 0.77
C SER A 605 -12.42 -21.76 1.30
N GLU A 606 -13.21 -21.01 0.52
CA GLU A 606 -14.60 -20.70 0.85
C GLU A 606 -15.49 -21.96 0.86
N MET A 607 -15.30 -22.90 -0.06
CA MET A 607 -16.03 -24.18 -0.04
C MET A 607 -15.70 -25.06 1.19
N ILE A 608 -14.46 -25.00 1.67
CA ILE A 608 -14.05 -25.68 2.92
C ILE A 608 -14.73 -25.01 4.11
N GLU A 609 -14.69 -23.68 4.20
CA GLU A 609 -15.30 -22.90 5.28
C GLU A 609 -16.84 -23.05 5.32
N ALA A 610 -17.49 -23.05 4.15
CA ALA A 610 -18.93 -23.27 4.02
C ALA A 610 -19.35 -24.73 4.31
N GLY A 611 -18.39 -25.65 4.48
CA GLY A 611 -18.65 -27.06 4.76
C GLY A 611 -19.13 -27.87 3.54
N GLU A 612 -19.06 -27.33 2.34
CA GLU A 612 -19.56 -28.01 1.12
C GLU A 612 -18.74 -29.25 0.75
N LEU A 613 -17.46 -29.26 1.12
CA LEU A 613 -16.56 -30.39 0.87
C LEU A 613 -16.64 -31.47 1.97
N VAL A 614 -17.40 -31.26 3.05
CA VAL A 614 -17.56 -32.23 4.15
C VAL A 614 -18.18 -33.54 3.65
N LYS A 615 -18.99 -33.48 2.59
CA LYS A 615 -19.61 -34.67 1.96
C LYS A 615 -18.61 -35.72 1.50
N PHE A 616 -17.36 -35.33 1.23
CA PHE A 616 -16.30 -36.27 0.85
C PHE A 616 -15.67 -36.99 2.03
N ASN A 617 -15.91 -36.58 3.27
CA ASN A 617 -15.32 -37.16 4.48
C ASN A 617 -13.78 -37.36 4.37
N VAL A 618 -13.09 -36.33 3.87
CA VAL A 618 -11.63 -36.29 3.73
C VAL A 618 -11.11 -35.02 4.40
N GLU A 619 -9.94 -35.11 5.03
CA GLU A 619 -9.25 -33.96 5.62
C GLU A 619 -8.97 -32.86 4.56
N PRO A 620 -9.14 -31.56 4.91
CA PRO A 620 -8.91 -30.43 4.00
C PRO A 620 -7.54 -30.44 3.31
N GLU A 621 -6.47 -30.85 4.01
CA GLU A 621 -5.13 -30.91 3.44
C GLU A 621 -5.02 -31.83 2.21
N ARG A 622 -5.81 -32.91 2.15
CA ARG A 622 -5.78 -33.86 1.04
C ARG A 622 -6.58 -33.35 -0.16
N LEU A 623 -7.66 -32.61 0.10
CA LEU A 623 -8.39 -31.85 -0.93
C LEU A 623 -7.48 -30.79 -1.54
N ILE A 624 -6.77 -30.03 -0.71
CA ILE A 624 -5.79 -29.03 -1.16
C ILE A 624 -4.70 -29.68 -2.02
N ARG A 625 -4.17 -30.85 -1.62
CA ARG A 625 -3.17 -31.58 -2.43
C ARG A 625 -3.71 -32.05 -3.78
N LEU A 626 -4.95 -32.54 -3.82
CA LEU A 626 -5.60 -32.94 -5.07
C LEU A 626 -5.71 -31.75 -6.03
N VAL A 627 -6.31 -30.65 -5.56
CA VAL A 627 -6.51 -29.43 -6.35
C VAL A 627 -5.15 -28.82 -6.77
N SER A 628 -4.18 -28.79 -5.86
CA SER A 628 -2.81 -28.34 -6.14
C SER A 628 -2.19 -29.12 -7.29
N TYR A 629 -2.42 -30.44 -7.34
CA TYR A 629 -1.93 -31.29 -8.41
C TYR A 629 -2.67 -31.07 -9.73
N THR A 630 -4.01 -31.09 -9.71
CA THR A 630 -4.83 -31.02 -10.93
C THR A 630 -4.74 -29.66 -11.61
N TYR A 631 -4.82 -28.58 -10.82
CA TYR A 631 -4.84 -27.20 -11.30
C TYR A 631 -3.49 -26.48 -11.23
N ALA A 632 -2.41 -27.19 -10.86
CA ALA A 632 -1.06 -26.65 -10.75
C ALA A 632 -0.97 -25.43 -9.81
N ILE A 633 -1.57 -25.54 -8.62
CA ILE A 633 -1.62 -24.46 -7.62
C ILE A 633 -0.61 -24.78 -6.51
N PRO A 634 0.28 -23.85 -6.15
CA PRO A 634 1.20 -24.05 -5.04
C PRO A 634 0.43 -24.09 -3.70
N PRO A 635 0.69 -25.09 -2.82
CA PRO A 635 -0.02 -25.23 -1.54
C PRO A 635 0.04 -23.99 -0.64
N SER A 636 1.10 -23.18 -0.77
CA SER A 636 1.27 -21.95 0.00
C SER A 636 0.19 -20.89 -0.23
N LEU A 637 -0.55 -20.96 -1.33
CA LEU A 637 -1.66 -20.03 -1.61
C LEU A 637 -2.90 -20.32 -0.76
N PHE A 638 -3.09 -21.56 -0.30
CA PHE A 638 -4.20 -21.94 0.58
C PHE A 638 -3.95 -21.56 2.04
N HIS A 639 -2.68 -21.51 2.46
CA HIS A 639 -2.27 -21.18 3.83
C HIS A 639 -1.92 -19.70 4.06
N HIS A 640 -2.02 -18.85 3.04
CA HIS A 640 -1.78 -17.41 3.19
C HIS A 640 -2.83 -16.71 4.08
N HIS A 641 -3.96 -17.37 4.35
CA HIS A 641 -5.09 -16.83 5.11
C HIS A 641 -5.09 -17.21 6.60
N ASP A 642 -4.23 -18.13 7.05
CA ASP A 642 -4.21 -18.58 8.47
C ASP A 642 -3.63 -17.54 9.46
N HIS A 643 -3.00 -16.47 8.96
CA HIS A 643 -2.34 -15.44 9.80
C HIS A 643 -2.90 -14.02 9.64
N ASP A 644 -3.75 -13.77 8.65
CA ASP A 644 -4.38 -12.48 8.41
C ASP A 644 -5.89 -12.62 8.68
N HIS A 645 -6.37 -12.05 9.79
CA HIS A 645 -7.77 -12.04 10.22
C HIS A 645 -8.75 -11.31 9.25
N ASP A 646 -8.34 -11.01 8.02
CA ASP A 646 -9.20 -10.42 6.98
C ASP A 646 -9.47 -11.50 5.92
N HIS A 647 -10.60 -12.21 6.07
CA HIS A 647 -11.14 -13.20 5.12
C HIS A 647 -11.60 -12.58 3.78
N ASP A 648 -11.10 -11.41 3.41
CA ASP A 648 -11.59 -10.64 2.27
C ASP A 648 -10.65 -10.77 1.07
N HIS A 649 -11.24 -11.06 -0.10
CA HIS A 649 -10.57 -10.99 -1.39
C HIS A 649 -9.73 -9.72 -1.53
N VAL A 650 -8.45 -9.90 -1.86
CA VAL A 650 -7.57 -8.80 -2.22
C VAL A 650 -7.66 -8.59 -3.72
N GLU A 651 -8.42 -7.57 -4.12
CA GLU A 651 -8.58 -7.13 -5.52
C GLU A 651 -7.24 -7.12 -6.28
N GLU A 652 -7.28 -7.58 -7.52
CA GLU A 652 -6.14 -7.59 -8.42
C GLU A 652 -5.77 -6.16 -8.87
N PRO A 653 -4.47 -5.89 -9.13
CA PRO A 653 -4.01 -4.54 -9.43
C PRO A 653 -4.46 -4.01 -10.82
N SER A 654 -5.11 -4.85 -11.64
CA SER A 654 -5.64 -4.45 -12.94
C SER A 654 -6.92 -5.20 -13.26
N ILE A 655 -7.81 -4.57 -14.02
CA ILE A 655 -9.09 -5.16 -14.46
C ILE A 655 -8.86 -6.47 -15.23
N ASP A 656 -7.88 -6.53 -16.14
CA ASP A 656 -7.59 -7.74 -16.92
C ASP A 656 -7.21 -8.94 -16.01
N LEU A 657 -6.53 -8.69 -14.89
CA LEU A 657 -6.20 -9.74 -13.91
C LEU A 657 -7.39 -10.08 -13.04
N GLU A 658 -8.21 -9.09 -12.67
CA GLU A 658 -9.45 -9.30 -11.91
C GLU A 658 -10.45 -10.15 -12.69
N GLU A 659 -10.58 -9.94 -14.00
CA GLU A 659 -11.40 -10.78 -14.88
C GLU A 659 -10.92 -12.23 -14.91
N ILE A 660 -9.60 -12.45 -14.96
CA ILE A 660 -9.01 -13.80 -14.93
C ILE A 660 -9.24 -14.45 -13.56
N TYR A 661 -9.06 -13.67 -12.49
CA TYR A 661 -9.33 -14.11 -11.12
C TYR A 661 -10.81 -14.53 -10.98
N GLN A 662 -11.75 -13.67 -11.40
CA GLN A 662 -13.18 -13.91 -11.27
C GLN A 662 -13.61 -15.11 -12.12
N HIS A 663 -13.13 -15.21 -13.37
CA HIS A 663 -13.40 -16.38 -14.20
C HIS A 663 -12.88 -17.67 -13.56
N ALA A 664 -11.71 -17.65 -12.93
CA ALA A 664 -11.14 -18.81 -12.25
C ALA A 664 -11.86 -19.12 -10.92
N TYR A 665 -12.41 -18.10 -10.26
CA TYR A 665 -13.25 -18.24 -9.08
C TYR A 665 -14.62 -18.85 -9.44
N ASP A 666 -15.23 -18.42 -10.55
CA ASP A 666 -16.51 -18.91 -11.07
C ASP A 666 -16.43 -20.36 -11.60
N GLN A 667 -15.21 -20.92 -11.78
CA GLN A 667 -14.98 -22.35 -12.07
C GLN A 667 -15.22 -23.27 -10.87
N ARG A 668 -15.78 -22.75 -9.78
CA ARG A 668 -16.13 -23.49 -8.55
C ARG A 668 -16.81 -24.83 -8.81
N ASP A 669 -17.81 -24.86 -9.67
CA ASP A 669 -18.57 -26.09 -9.97
C ASP A 669 -17.74 -27.11 -10.77
N GLU A 670 -16.86 -26.64 -11.66
CA GLU A 670 -15.93 -27.49 -12.41
C GLU A 670 -14.88 -28.12 -11.47
N VAL A 671 -14.38 -27.33 -10.51
CA VAL A 671 -13.45 -27.81 -9.48
C VAL A 671 -14.13 -28.83 -8.57
N LEU A 672 -15.38 -28.58 -8.16
CA LEU A 672 -16.18 -29.52 -7.38
C LEU A 672 -16.38 -30.83 -8.14
N SER A 673 -16.80 -30.76 -9.40
CA SER A 673 -16.99 -31.93 -10.27
C SER A 673 -15.70 -32.74 -10.41
N THR A 674 -14.55 -32.07 -10.50
CA THR A 674 -13.24 -32.75 -10.52
C THR A 674 -12.97 -33.50 -9.21
N ILE A 675 -13.29 -32.92 -8.06
CA ILE A 675 -13.17 -33.59 -6.76
C ILE A 675 -14.13 -34.78 -6.66
N GLU A 676 -15.38 -34.62 -7.13
CA GLU A 676 -16.38 -35.70 -7.20
C GLU A 676 -15.91 -36.86 -8.05
N HIS A 677 -15.38 -36.58 -9.25
CA HIS A 677 -14.82 -37.58 -10.14
C HIS A 677 -13.75 -38.44 -9.45
N TYR A 678 -12.78 -37.82 -8.79
CA TYR A 678 -11.73 -38.56 -8.06
C TYR A 678 -12.25 -39.25 -6.79
N SER A 679 -13.36 -38.79 -6.23
CA SER A 679 -14.04 -39.48 -5.13
C SER A 679 -14.73 -40.74 -5.63
N HIS A 680 -15.47 -40.64 -6.75
CA HIS A 680 -16.11 -41.77 -7.42
C HIS A 680 -15.06 -42.80 -7.81
N TYR A 681 -13.95 -42.37 -8.40
CA TYR A 681 -12.83 -43.25 -8.76
C TYR A 681 -12.34 -44.12 -7.59
N GLY A 682 -12.19 -43.52 -6.39
CA GLY A 682 -11.77 -44.25 -5.20
C GLY A 682 -12.77 -45.32 -4.75
N ILE A 683 -14.07 -44.99 -4.78
CA ILE A 683 -15.16 -45.90 -4.42
C ILE A 683 -15.30 -47.01 -5.48
N PHE A 684 -15.28 -46.67 -6.77
CA PHE A 684 -15.33 -47.63 -7.88
C PHE A 684 -14.15 -48.59 -7.83
N THR A 685 -12.95 -48.12 -7.46
CA THR A 685 -11.79 -48.99 -7.23
C THR A 685 -12.05 -50.04 -6.14
N PHE A 686 -12.85 -49.71 -5.12
CA PHE A 686 -13.25 -50.68 -4.09
C PHE A 686 -14.23 -51.71 -4.66
N ILE A 687 -15.28 -51.26 -5.34
CA ILE A 687 -16.31 -52.13 -5.93
C ILE A 687 -15.67 -53.10 -6.94
N ASP A 688 -14.90 -52.59 -7.89
CA ASP A 688 -14.21 -53.38 -8.92
C ASP A 688 -13.30 -54.47 -8.31
N LYS A 689 -12.60 -54.15 -7.21
CA LYS A 689 -11.66 -55.11 -6.59
C LYS A 689 -12.32 -56.12 -5.65
N TYR A 690 -13.49 -55.83 -5.09
CA TYR A 690 -14.07 -56.63 -4.00
C TYR A 690 -15.41 -57.27 -4.32
N HIS A 691 -16.15 -56.83 -5.35
CA HIS A 691 -17.48 -57.38 -5.67
C HIS A 691 -17.49 -58.91 -5.80
N LYS A 692 -16.41 -59.50 -6.34
CA LYS A 692 -16.29 -60.95 -6.54
C LYS A 692 -16.43 -61.80 -5.27
N ASN A 693 -16.22 -61.21 -4.10
CA ASN A 693 -16.38 -61.92 -2.83
C ASN A 693 -17.84 -62.31 -2.55
N TRP A 694 -18.81 -61.68 -3.22
CA TRP A 694 -20.25 -61.88 -2.99
C TRP A 694 -20.98 -62.45 -4.20
N VAL A 695 -20.27 -62.75 -5.28
CA VAL A 695 -20.81 -63.37 -6.49
C VAL A 695 -21.00 -64.86 -6.24
N ASN A 696 -22.19 -65.37 -6.58
CA ASN A 696 -22.50 -66.79 -6.50
C ASN A 696 -23.37 -67.20 -7.69
N LEU A 697 -22.75 -67.87 -8.67
CA LEU A 697 -23.42 -68.28 -9.91
C LEU A 697 -24.41 -69.42 -9.68
N ASP A 698 -24.19 -70.26 -8.66
CA ASP A 698 -25.07 -71.40 -8.35
C ASP A 698 -26.43 -70.93 -7.82
N THR A 699 -26.47 -69.75 -7.20
CA THR A 699 -27.68 -69.07 -6.75
C THR A 699 -28.10 -67.96 -7.72
N GLY A 700 -27.60 -67.92 -8.96
CA GLY A 700 -27.99 -66.93 -9.98
C GLY A 700 -27.60 -65.47 -9.68
N ARG A 701 -26.64 -65.22 -8.76
CA ARG A 701 -26.19 -63.88 -8.38
C ARG A 701 -24.95 -63.49 -9.20
N HIS A 702 -25.15 -62.68 -10.23
CA HIS A 702 -24.11 -62.27 -11.19
C HIS A 702 -23.26 -61.08 -10.71
N GLU A 703 -22.15 -60.81 -11.41
CA GLU A 703 -21.26 -59.69 -11.10
C GLU A 703 -22.01 -58.34 -11.14
N ALA A 704 -22.87 -58.12 -12.14
CA ALA A 704 -23.64 -56.88 -12.30
C ALA A 704 -24.60 -56.63 -11.11
N THR A 705 -25.31 -57.67 -10.66
CA THR A 705 -26.24 -57.60 -9.51
C THR A 705 -25.52 -57.14 -8.24
N VAL A 706 -24.34 -57.69 -7.96
CA VAL A 706 -23.54 -57.31 -6.78
C VAL A 706 -23.01 -55.89 -6.92
N GLN A 707 -22.54 -55.50 -8.11
CA GLN A 707 -21.99 -54.16 -8.35
C GLN A 707 -23.06 -53.06 -8.23
N GLN A 708 -24.24 -53.28 -8.81
CA GLN A 708 -25.39 -52.39 -8.69
C GLN A 708 -25.81 -52.21 -7.22
N ALA A 709 -25.94 -53.31 -6.48
CA ALA A 709 -26.23 -53.27 -5.05
C ALA A 709 -25.17 -52.49 -4.24
N MET A 710 -23.88 -52.67 -4.59
CA MET A 710 -22.80 -51.90 -3.97
C MET A 710 -22.88 -50.41 -4.27
N LEU A 711 -23.26 -50.03 -5.49
CA LEU A 711 -23.41 -48.63 -5.89
C LEU A 711 -24.58 -47.97 -5.16
N ASP A 712 -25.74 -48.62 -5.11
CA ASP A 712 -26.91 -48.06 -4.43
C ASP A 712 -26.67 -47.77 -2.96
N VAL A 713 -25.96 -48.68 -2.28
CA VAL A 713 -25.62 -48.53 -0.86
C VAL A 713 -24.58 -47.44 -0.63
N LEU A 714 -23.59 -47.31 -1.51
CA LEU A 714 -22.48 -46.36 -1.35
C LEU A 714 -22.79 -44.96 -1.92
N PHE A 715 -23.79 -44.85 -2.81
CA PHE A 715 -24.26 -43.61 -3.44
C PHE A 715 -25.77 -43.37 -3.25
N PRO A 716 -26.30 -43.37 -2.01
CA PRO A 716 -27.74 -43.34 -1.77
C PRO A 716 -28.44 -42.03 -2.17
N LYS A 717 -27.68 -40.98 -2.53
CA LYS A 717 -28.19 -39.69 -3.03
C LYS A 717 -28.07 -39.52 -4.54
N THR A 718 -27.28 -40.35 -5.21
CA THR A 718 -27.10 -40.26 -6.67
C THR A 718 -28.14 -41.15 -7.33
N ASP A 719 -28.63 -40.74 -8.49
CA ASP A 719 -29.53 -41.56 -9.27
C ASP A 719 -28.85 -42.87 -9.71
N HIS A 720 -29.57 -43.99 -9.64
CA HIS A 720 -29.02 -45.32 -9.91
C HIS A 720 -28.49 -45.41 -11.33
N ASP A 721 -29.30 -45.02 -12.31
CA ASP A 721 -28.95 -45.15 -13.73
C ASP A 721 -27.72 -44.30 -14.05
N GLN A 722 -27.66 -43.09 -13.47
CA GLN A 722 -26.51 -42.20 -13.61
C GLN A 722 -25.22 -42.84 -13.06
N ILE A 723 -25.22 -43.31 -11.81
CA ILE A 723 -23.99 -43.85 -11.20
C ILE A 723 -23.60 -45.20 -11.80
N TRP A 724 -24.57 -45.98 -12.27
CA TRP A 724 -24.33 -47.22 -12.99
C TRP A 724 -23.65 -46.96 -14.33
N GLU A 725 -24.13 -45.99 -15.12
CA GLU A 725 -23.48 -45.59 -16.37
C GLU A 725 -22.03 -45.09 -16.11
N GLU A 726 -21.83 -44.24 -15.10
CA GLU A 726 -20.49 -43.78 -14.71
C GLU A 726 -19.57 -44.96 -14.35
N TYR A 727 -20.06 -45.92 -13.57
CA TYR A 727 -19.29 -47.12 -13.20
C TYR A 727 -18.99 -48.03 -14.40
N GLN A 728 -19.91 -48.18 -15.36
CA GLN A 728 -19.65 -48.98 -16.56
C GLN A 728 -18.52 -48.42 -17.42
N THR A 729 -18.32 -47.10 -17.39
CA THR A 729 -17.20 -46.44 -18.09
C THR A 729 -15.88 -46.50 -17.32
N TYR A 730 -15.91 -46.85 -16.03
CA TYR A 730 -14.74 -46.87 -15.17
C TYR A 730 -13.73 -47.95 -15.60
N ARG A 731 -12.44 -47.57 -15.57
CA ARG A 731 -11.32 -48.49 -15.72
C ARG A 731 -10.25 -48.19 -14.69
N TRP A 732 -9.74 -49.23 -14.05
CA TRP A 732 -8.61 -49.06 -13.16
C TRP A 732 -7.36 -48.67 -13.95
N GLU A 733 -6.75 -47.57 -13.54
CA GLU A 733 -5.58 -46.98 -14.16
C GLU A 733 -4.61 -46.53 -13.07
N LYS A 734 -3.32 -46.49 -13.39
CA LYS A 734 -2.33 -46.03 -12.44
C LYS A 734 -2.36 -44.51 -12.35
N ILE A 735 -3.03 -44.00 -11.32
CA ILE A 735 -3.10 -42.57 -11.01
C ILE A 735 -1.83 -42.10 -10.26
N PRO A 736 -1.36 -40.86 -10.47
CA PRO A 736 -0.28 -40.24 -9.71
C PRO A 736 -0.51 -40.27 -8.19
N GLU A 737 0.56 -40.44 -7.41
CA GLU A 737 0.48 -40.59 -5.94
C GLU A 737 -0.23 -39.41 -5.24
N ALA A 738 0.00 -38.18 -5.72
CA ALA A 738 -0.62 -36.98 -5.16
C ALA A 738 -2.16 -36.99 -5.25
N VAL A 739 -2.70 -37.60 -6.31
CA VAL A 739 -4.14 -37.77 -6.53
C VAL A 739 -4.63 -39.04 -5.83
N TRP A 740 -3.85 -40.13 -5.90
CA TRP A 740 -4.20 -41.41 -5.28
C TRP A 740 -4.37 -41.30 -3.77
N GLN A 741 -3.63 -40.44 -3.07
CA GLN A 741 -3.82 -40.22 -1.63
C GLN A 741 -5.25 -39.75 -1.28
N PHE A 742 -5.89 -38.97 -2.14
CA PHE A 742 -7.31 -38.60 -1.99
C PHE A 742 -8.22 -39.78 -2.32
N CYS A 743 -8.05 -40.40 -3.50
CA CYS A 743 -8.86 -41.55 -3.92
C CYS A 743 -8.78 -42.72 -2.92
N ARG A 744 -7.62 -42.93 -2.29
CA ARG A 744 -7.37 -43.97 -1.31
C ARG A 744 -8.19 -43.78 -0.04
N GLU A 745 -8.42 -42.54 0.40
CA GLU A 745 -9.30 -42.30 1.55
C GLU A 745 -10.75 -42.58 1.20
N ARG A 746 -11.19 -42.23 -0.01
CA ARG A 746 -12.54 -42.59 -0.48
C ARG A 746 -12.70 -44.10 -0.65
N TYR A 747 -11.67 -44.79 -1.12
CA TYR A 747 -11.58 -46.25 -1.13
C TYR A 747 -11.66 -46.85 0.28
N ARG A 748 -10.91 -46.31 1.26
CA ARG A 748 -10.92 -46.77 2.65
C ARG A 748 -12.27 -46.53 3.29
N TRP A 749 -12.84 -45.35 3.09
CA TRP A 749 -14.18 -45.02 3.53
C TRP A 749 -15.19 -46.03 2.97
N ALA A 750 -15.18 -46.31 1.67
CA ALA A 750 -16.09 -47.30 1.07
C ALA A 750 -15.89 -48.69 1.68
N LYS A 751 -14.63 -49.10 1.86
CA LYS A 751 -14.27 -50.37 2.52
C LYS A 751 -14.77 -50.46 3.96
N ASP A 752 -14.74 -49.36 4.70
CA ASP A 752 -15.18 -49.31 6.10
C ASP A 752 -16.71 -49.19 6.20
N GLN A 753 -17.36 -48.48 5.27
CA GLN A 753 -18.82 -48.33 5.23
C GLN A 753 -19.52 -49.58 4.72
N TRP A 754 -18.95 -50.28 3.74
CA TRP A 754 -19.61 -51.43 3.12
C TRP A 754 -20.04 -52.50 4.15
N PRO A 755 -19.19 -53.01 5.06
CA PRO A 755 -19.63 -53.97 6.08
C PRO A 755 -20.72 -53.41 7.00
N ASN A 756 -20.66 -52.12 7.35
CA ASN A 756 -21.63 -51.49 8.26
C ASN A 756 -23.00 -51.30 7.62
N LEU A 757 -23.03 -50.98 6.32
CA LEU A 757 -24.26 -50.73 5.58
C LEU A 757 -24.83 -52.00 4.95
N SER A 758 -23.98 -52.96 4.58
CA SER A 758 -24.38 -54.18 3.87
C SER A 758 -24.62 -55.41 4.76
N ASP A 759 -24.47 -55.31 6.08
CA ASP A 759 -24.61 -56.44 7.02
C ASP A 759 -25.89 -57.26 6.80
N ARG A 760 -27.01 -56.58 6.55
CA ARG A 760 -28.30 -57.24 6.23
C ARG A 760 -28.31 -57.90 4.85
N ILE A 761 -27.76 -57.23 3.84
CA ILE A 761 -27.69 -57.73 2.46
C ILE A 761 -26.80 -58.98 2.41
N THR A 762 -25.60 -58.87 2.97
CA THR A 762 -24.63 -59.96 3.04
C THR A 762 -25.13 -61.13 3.89
N THR A 763 -25.87 -60.88 4.97
CA THR A 763 -26.54 -61.94 5.75
C THR A 763 -27.57 -62.68 4.91
N ILE A 764 -28.46 -61.97 4.20
CA ILE A 764 -29.47 -62.60 3.34
C ILE A 764 -28.80 -63.41 2.23
N TRP A 765 -27.79 -62.84 1.57
CA TRP A 765 -26.99 -63.53 0.57
C TRP A 765 -26.34 -64.80 1.10
N VAL A 766 -25.77 -64.77 2.31
CA VAL A 766 -25.21 -65.97 2.94
C VAL A 766 -26.30 -67.01 3.24
N LEU A 767 -27.47 -66.59 3.71
CA LEU A 767 -28.59 -67.51 3.95
C LEU A 767 -29.11 -68.15 2.65
N GLN A 768 -29.14 -67.42 1.54
CA GLN A 768 -29.43 -67.95 0.22
C GLN A 768 -28.36 -68.96 -0.23
N ASP A 769 -27.08 -68.65 -0.02
CA ASP A 769 -25.96 -69.53 -0.39
C ASP A 769 -26.00 -70.87 0.38
N PHE A 770 -26.54 -70.88 1.60
CA PHE A 770 -26.78 -72.11 2.40
C PHE A 770 -28.14 -72.77 2.12
N GLY A 771 -28.95 -72.24 1.20
CA GLY A 771 -30.29 -72.74 0.88
C GLY A 771 -31.31 -72.59 2.02
N LEU A 772 -31.06 -71.67 2.96
CA LEU A 772 -31.93 -71.39 4.11
C LEU A 772 -33.04 -70.39 3.77
N VAL A 773 -32.86 -69.64 2.68
CA VAL A 773 -33.81 -68.64 2.16
C VAL A 773 -33.90 -68.82 0.63
N PRO A 774 -35.08 -68.67 0.01
CA PRO A 774 -35.23 -68.74 -1.44
C PRO A 774 -34.31 -67.75 -2.18
N PRO A 775 -33.73 -68.16 -3.33
CA PRO A 775 -32.78 -67.33 -4.07
C PRO A 775 -33.43 -66.10 -4.73
N ASP A 776 -34.74 -66.13 -4.95
CA ASP A 776 -35.57 -65.11 -5.62
C ASP A 776 -36.07 -63.98 -4.70
N ILE A 777 -35.61 -63.92 -3.45
CA ILE A 777 -36.04 -62.86 -2.52
C ILE A 777 -35.26 -61.58 -2.76
N ASP A 778 -35.97 -60.52 -3.16
CA ASP A 778 -35.42 -59.16 -3.22
C ASP A 778 -35.31 -58.52 -1.83
N ILE A 779 -34.35 -57.61 -1.70
CA ILE A 779 -33.99 -56.98 -0.43
C ILE A 779 -34.32 -55.49 -0.50
N ASP A 780 -35.32 -55.07 0.29
CA ASP A 780 -35.62 -53.67 0.50
C ASP A 780 -34.90 -53.13 1.73
N MET A 781 -33.98 -52.19 1.53
CA MET A 781 -33.19 -51.57 2.58
C MET A 781 -33.56 -50.10 2.74
N MET A 782 -34.01 -49.70 3.93
CA MET A 782 -34.17 -48.28 4.26
C MET A 782 -32.86 -47.70 4.77
N VAL A 783 -32.33 -46.71 4.06
CA VAL A 783 -31.14 -45.94 4.44
C VAL A 783 -31.55 -44.52 4.80
N THR A 784 -31.15 -44.08 5.99
CA THR A 784 -31.32 -42.69 6.41
C THR A 784 -30.10 -41.87 5.95
N VAL A 785 -30.34 -40.78 5.24
CA VAL A 785 -29.28 -40.00 4.60
C VAL A 785 -29.27 -38.55 5.07
N GLY A 786 -28.34 -38.19 5.97
CA GLY A 786 -28.19 -36.82 6.49
C GLY A 786 -28.27 -36.74 8.03
N ASP A 787 -27.77 -35.64 8.59
CA ASP A 787 -27.62 -35.43 10.05
C ASP A 787 -28.97 -35.19 10.77
N ASP A 788 -30.00 -34.85 10.02
CA ASP A 788 -31.35 -34.53 10.51
C ASP A 788 -32.29 -35.75 10.57
N HIS A 789 -31.81 -36.94 10.18
CA HIS A 789 -32.50 -38.23 10.24
C HIS A 789 -33.89 -38.28 9.56
N LYS A 790 -34.20 -37.33 8.67
CA LYS A 790 -35.52 -37.18 8.05
C LYS A 790 -35.61 -37.72 6.63
N ASP A 791 -34.51 -37.75 5.90
CA ASP A 791 -34.45 -38.31 4.55
C ASP A 791 -34.22 -39.82 4.63
N VAL A 792 -35.30 -40.58 4.54
CA VAL A 792 -35.28 -42.05 4.45
C VAL A 792 -35.50 -42.45 2.99
N ARG A 793 -34.53 -43.15 2.40
CA ARG A 793 -34.64 -43.75 1.07
C ARG A 793 -34.74 -45.27 1.18
N THR A 794 -35.62 -45.86 0.38
CA THR A 794 -35.65 -47.31 0.18
C THR A 794 -34.78 -47.65 -1.01
N ILE A 795 -33.82 -48.53 -0.80
CA ILE A 795 -32.96 -49.13 -1.82
C ILE A 795 -33.53 -50.52 -2.10
N HIS A 796 -33.81 -50.80 -3.38
CA HIS A 796 -34.30 -52.08 -3.85
C HIS A 796 -33.12 -52.87 -4.43
N ILE A 797 -32.78 -54.00 -3.81
CA ILE A 797 -31.68 -54.86 -4.27
C ILE A 797 -32.27 -56.16 -4.78
N HIS A 798 -32.17 -56.36 -6.09
CA HIS A 798 -32.61 -57.59 -6.72
C HIS A 798 -31.60 -58.71 -6.46
N SER A 799 -32.09 -59.93 -6.19
CA SER A 799 -31.22 -61.09 -5.95
C SER A 799 -30.72 -61.77 -7.23
N HIS A 800 -31.36 -61.47 -8.37
CA HIS A 800 -31.02 -61.98 -9.70
C HIS A 800 -30.87 -60.83 -10.71
N ALA A 801 -30.21 -61.09 -11.83
CA ALA A 801 -30.28 -60.18 -12.98
C ALA A 801 -31.71 -60.23 -13.54
N PRO A 802 -32.29 -59.11 -14.01
CA PRO A 802 -33.55 -59.16 -14.74
C PRO A 802 -33.36 -60.08 -15.95
N ASP A 803 -34.26 -61.05 -16.11
CA ASP A 803 -34.31 -61.88 -17.31
C ASP A 803 -34.42 -60.95 -18.53
N GLU A 804 -33.62 -61.17 -19.58
CA GLU A 804 -33.61 -60.35 -20.82
C GLU A 804 -34.95 -60.43 -21.62
N GLU A 805 -36.07 -60.86 -21.02
CA GLU A 805 -37.36 -61.09 -21.69
C GLU A 805 -38.56 -60.31 -21.13
N ASP A 806 -38.40 -59.34 -20.23
CA ASP A 806 -39.52 -58.43 -19.88
C ASP A 806 -39.36 -57.06 -20.54
N ASP A 807 -40.04 -56.93 -21.69
CA ASP A 807 -40.42 -55.65 -22.30
C ASP A 807 -41.06 -54.74 -21.24
N PRO A 808 -40.67 -53.46 -21.10
CA PRO A 808 -41.25 -52.59 -20.09
C PRO A 808 -42.73 -52.36 -20.40
N GLU A 809 -43.60 -52.87 -19.52
CA GLU A 809 -45.00 -52.46 -19.47
C GLU A 809 -45.06 -50.93 -19.40
N THR A 810 -45.55 -50.35 -20.49
CA THR A 810 -45.96 -48.95 -20.62
C THR A 810 -46.61 -48.43 -19.34
N PRO A 811 -46.11 -47.34 -18.72
CA PRO A 811 -46.73 -46.80 -17.52
C PRO A 811 -48.14 -46.29 -17.86
N SER A 812 -49.11 -46.80 -17.10
CA SER A 812 -50.51 -46.37 -17.13
C SER A 812 -50.61 -44.84 -16.97
N SER A 813 -51.02 -44.17 -18.04
CA SER A 813 -51.38 -42.75 -18.06
C SER A 813 -52.60 -42.48 -17.17
N PRO A 814 -52.67 -41.31 -16.48
CA PRO A 814 -53.74 -40.99 -15.56
C PRO A 814 -55.03 -40.60 -16.29
N ASP A 815 -56.15 -40.89 -15.63
CA ASP A 815 -57.53 -40.59 -16.04
C ASP A 815 -57.72 -39.17 -16.64
N VAL A 816 -58.26 -39.13 -17.86
CA VAL A 816 -58.94 -37.95 -18.42
C VAL A 816 -60.29 -38.42 -18.98
N PRO A 817 -61.42 -37.78 -18.63
CA PRO A 817 -62.74 -38.31 -18.90
C PRO A 817 -63.18 -38.07 -20.36
N ASP A 818 -63.86 -39.10 -20.85
CA ASP A 818 -64.83 -39.19 -21.95
C ASP A 818 -65.31 -37.86 -22.56
N ASN A 819 -65.10 -37.70 -23.87
CA ASN A 819 -66.10 -37.13 -24.77
C ASN A 819 -65.81 -37.53 -26.23
N GLY A 820 -66.85 -38.09 -26.85
CA GLY A 820 -66.82 -38.79 -28.13
C GLY A 820 -66.57 -37.97 -29.40
N ASN A 821 -66.38 -38.76 -30.46
CA ASN A 821 -66.70 -38.55 -31.87
C ASN A 821 -66.08 -37.35 -32.61
N ASP A 822 -65.21 -37.60 -33.59
CA ASP A 822 -65.66 -37.71 -34.99
C ASP A 822 -64.54 -38.14 -35.95
N GLU A 823 -65.00 -38.62 -37.10
CA GLU A 823 -64.37 -39.48 -38.11
C GLU A 823 -63.36 -38.80 -39.06
N ASN A 824 -62.65 -39.68 -39.80
CA ASN A 824 -62.15 -39.56 -41.20
C ASN A 824 -60.74 -38.99 -41.50
N THR A 825 -59.77 -39.92 -41.66
CA THR A 825 -58.97 -40.28 -42.89
C THR A 825 -58.33 -39.19 -43.81
N PRO A 826 -57.36 -39.52 -44.70
CA PRO A 826 -56.00 -40.03 -44.46
C PRO A 826 -54.92 -39.32 -45.35
N LEU A 827 -53.66 -39.25 -44.89
CA LEU A 827 -52.41 -39.38 -45.69
C LEU A 827 -51.19 -39.15 -44.80
#